data_AF-A0A1G0ZFR4-F1
#
_entry.id   AF-A0A1G0ZFR4-F1
#
_cell.length_a   1.000
_cell.length_b   1.000
_cell.length_c   1.000
_cell.angle_alpha   90.00
_cell.angle_beta   90.00
_cell.angle_gamma   90.00
#
_symmetry.space_group_name_H-M   'P 1'
#
loop_
_entity.id
_entity.type
_entity.pdbx_description
1 polymer ?
#
loop_
_entity_poly.entity_id
_entity_poly.type
_entity_poly.pdbx_seq_one_letter_code
_entity_poly.pdbx_strand_id
1 'polypeptide(L)'
;MKRIKIKAGTRGSKLSVAQTSDSLERLREKLPFIEFRLETISTPGDRDRKTDLRISPADFFTKDLDDAISSGKIDCAISSAKDLPDPMPEGIDWFWLPWSEDARDVIILPEAQRGKGTKAQSFILNQKSSIKNHQSKIRIGVSSARREEYCRRKFPKAELLPIRGNIDDRIAQLDAGKFDMLIMAAAGLKRLGLEDRISEYICEAELPPPEGQGWLALTYRKGDRIFNEIRKLFVKSVVFAGAGPGDADLATAGAVDALGKCEVCLYDALSTPELLKHLPPSAMAVYVGKRMSAHSSSQQEINRLIAKFARQGKRLVRLKGGDPTIFGRLAEEVETLDDLELPYRVIPGVSSMNAVGATGLMLTRRGLSRGFSVMTPRKSGSSEFQHVSREERLRFPSVFFMGLSETANIAKCLIKDGRNKNEPASIVLSAGNESEQKVVSGSLSEFARSVIKIPKGEAPGIFIIGENADAKFLLKKNGALQGKRILLTCSDAIMDKAVNKVREFGGIPIRMPFIKLVPCIDREGFGLRLFSCKWVVITSPSSARIFLNAIKEFIPDFRHLYKARIIVCGPGTSEEFSNTSILPDYVAEEDFGAKGIIKTAKSIIKKGDYILRVCSDKADKRLTHELCMMGAAVTEEVIYRNVPVKHEKLPDFDAVLFASSSAVESFRDNFGLEKLKGNYTVVIGKPTLDTLKKLKCRSNIVLAKEATINGCIDSLAETIVERELCLRRN
;
A
#
# COMPACT_ATOMS: atom_id res chain seq x y z
N MET A 1 47.02 -11.82 1.87
CA MET A 1 45.97 -12.85 1.74
C MET A 1 46.21 -13.64 0.46
N LYS A 2 46.06 -14.98 0.46
CA LYS A 2 46.10 -15.77 -0.79
C LYS A 2 44.93 -15.34 -1.68
N ARG A 3 45.17 -15.14 -2.99
CA ARG A 3 44.11 -14.83 -3.95
C ARG A 3 43.16 -16.02 -4.07
N ILE A 4 41.85 -15.78 -3.98
CA ILE A 4 40.82 -16.78 -4.23
C ILE A 4 40.61 -16.84 -5.75
N LYS A 5 40.60 -18.03 -6.35
CA LYS A 5 40.38 -18.21 -7.79
C LYS A 5 38.99 -18.79 -8.00
N ILE A 6 38.19 -18.16 -8.86
CA ILE A 6 36.80 -18.56 -9.17
C ILE A 6 36.64 -18.74 -10.67
N LYS A 7 36.12 -19.89 -11.11
CA LYS A 7 35.71 -20.18 -12.48
C LYS A 7 34.25 -19.74 -12.67
N ALA A 8 34.03 -18.66 -13.40
CA ALA A 8 32.72 -18.13 -13.70
C ALA A 8 32.27 -18.57 -15.11
N GLY A 9 31.22 -19.38 -15.16
CA GLY A 9 30.63 -19.88 -16.40
C GLY A 9 29.73 -18.87 -17.10
N THR A 10 29.75 -18.90 -18.43
CA THR A 10 28.84 -18.16 -19.28
C THR A 10 28.52 -18.91 -20.57
N ARG A 11 27.46 -18.51 -21.25
CA ARG A 11 27.13 -18.96 -22.61
C ARG A 11 28.04 -18.31 -23.66
N GLY A 12 28.17 -18.95 -24.81
CA GLY A 12 29.04 -18.48 -25.89
C GLY A 12 28.51 -17.29 -26.69
N SER A 13 27.27 -16.86 -26.46
CA SER A 13 26.72 -15.67 -27.13
C SER A 13 27.47 -14.40 -26.70
N LYS A 14 27.67 -13.45 -27.62
CA LYS A 14 28.32 -12.17 -27.31
C LYS A 14 27.67 -11.43 -26.15
N LEU A 15 26.34 -11.46 -26.08
CA LEU A 15 25.58 -10.85 -24.98
C LEU A 15 25.92 -11.49 -23.65
N SER A 16 25.93 -12.83 -23.58
CA SER A 16 26.23 -13.57 -22.35
C SER A 16 27.66 -13.32 -21.86
N VAL A 17 28.63 -13.33 -22.78
CA VAL A 17 30.03 -13.00 -22.49
C VAL A 17 30.16 -11.57 -21.99
N ALA A 18 29.53 -10.59 -22.65
CA ALA A 18 29.55 -9.19 -22.23
C ALA A 18 28.93 -8.99 -20.84
N GLN A 19 27.75 -9.58 -20.59
CA GLN A 19 27.05 -9.57 -19.30
C GLN A 19 27.92 -10.11 -18.16
N THR A 20 28.55 -11.26 -18.41
CA THR A 20 29.37 -11.93 -17.40
C THR A 20 30.63 -11.13 -17.15
N SER A 21 31.31 -10.66 -18.21
CA SER A 21 32.55 -9.90 -18.09
C SER A 21 32.35 -8.59 -17.31
N ASP A 22 31.34 -7.78 -17.65
CA ASP A 22 31.01 -6.55 -16.92
C ASP A 22 30.67 -6.85 -15.44
N SER A 23 29.89 -7.91 -15.18
CA SER A 23 29.56 -8.30 -13.81
C SER A 23 30.78 -8.71 -13.00
N LEU A 24 31.69 -9.49 -13.58
CA LEU A 24 32.92 -9.94 -12.91
C LEU A 24 33.90 -8.79 -12.69
N GLU A 25 33.96 -7.82 -13.60
CA GLU A 25 34.75 -6.60 -13.42
C GLU A 25 34.27 -5.78 -12.23
N ARG A 26 32.96 -5.51 -12.15
CA ARG A 26 32.36 -4.81 -11.02
C ARG A 26 32.48 -5.57 -9.69
N LEU A 27 32.45 -6.91 -9.72
CA LEU A 27 32.74 -7.74 -8.55
C LEU A 27 34.21 -7.63 -8.14
N ARG A 28 35.15 -7.61 -9.10
CA ARG A 28 36.58 -7.45 -8.85
C ARG A 28 36.92 -6.09 -8.23
N GLU A 29 36.24 -5.02 -8.65
CA GLU A 29 36.39 -3.70 -8.03
C GLU A 29 36.01 -3.71 -6.54
N LYS A 30 34.96 -4.45 -6.17
CA LYS A 30 34.52 -4.59 -4.78
C LYS A 30 35.37 -5.58 -3.98
N LEU A 31 35.89 -6.62 -4.64
CA LEU A 31 36.58 -7.76 -4.03
C LEU A 31 37.92 -8.02 -4.77
N PRO A 32 38.92 -7.13 -4.62
CA PRO A 32 40.15 -7.17 -5.43
C PRO A 32 41.06 -8.38 -5.16
N PHE A 33 40.81 -9.13 -4.10
CA PHE A 33 41.54 -10.35 -3.76
C PHE A 33 40.97 -11.62 -4.42
N ILE A 34 39.85 -11.50 -5.16
CA ILE A 34 39.25 -12.58 -5.94
C ILE A 34 39.66 -12.46 -7.41
N GLU A 35 40.26 -13.52 -7.95
CA GLU A 35 40.60 -13.68 -9.35
C GLU A 35 39.51 -14.51 -10.04
N PHE A 36 38.67 -13.84 -10.83
CA PHE A 36 37.68 -14.51 -11.69
C PHE A 36 38.28 -14.93 -13.03
N ARG A 37 38.04 -16.17 -13.42
CA ARG A 37 38.36 -16.75 -14.73
C ARG A 37 37.06 -17.07 -15.46
N LEU A 38 36.91 -16.53 -16.66
CA LEU A 38 35.71 -16.75 -17.47
C LEU A 38 35.82 -18.08 -18.21
N GLU A 39 34.79 -18.91 -18.12
CA GLU A 39 34.69 -20.20 -18.81
C GLU A 39 33.44 -20.22 -19.67
N THR A 40 33.60 -20.48 -20.97
CA THR A 40 32.46 -20.57 -21.90
C THR A 40 31.93 -22.00 -21.97
N ILE A 41 30.63 -22.17 -21.70
CA ILE A 41 29.91 -23.44 -21.79
C ILE A 41 29.04 -23.44 -23.06
N SER A 42 29.18 -24.47 -23.88
CA SER A 42 28.39 -24.65 -25.10
C SER A 42 27.03 -25.26 -24.76
N THR A 43 25.96 -24.46 -24.85
CA THR A 43 24.59 -24.90 -24.55
C THR A 43 23.84 -25.32 -25.81
N PRO A 44 22.86 -26.24 -25.74
CA PRO A 44 21.93 -26.50 -26.84
C PRO A 44 21.15 -25.25 -27.24
N GLY A 45 20.85 -24.33 -26.33
CA GLY A 45 20.15 -23.08 -26.65
C GLY A 45 20.88 -22.17 -27.64
N ASP A 46 22.22 -22.24 -27.68
CA ASP A 46 23.05 -21.54 -28.67
C ASP A 46 23.23 -22.32 -29.98
N ARG A 47 23.08 -23.66 -29.95
CA ARG A 47 23.23 -24.56 -31.11
C ARG A 47 21.91 -24.81 -31.85
N ASP A 48 20.79 -24.81 -31.13
CA ASP A 48 19.45 -25.03 -31.64
C ASP A 48 18.85 -23.73 -32.17
N ARG A 49 18.73 -23.65 -33.49
CA ARG A 49 18.17 -22.50 -34.22
C ARG A 49 16.77 -22.79 -34.77
N LYS A 50 16.15 -23.92 -34.45
CA LYS A 50 14.89 -24.38 -35.04
C LYS A 50 13.74 -24.42 -34.05
N THR A 51 13.99 -24.74 -32.79
CA THR A 51 12.93 -24.84 -31.77
C THR A 51 12.31 -23.47 -31.50
N ASP A 52 10.98 -23.41 -31.38
CA ASP A 52 10.27 -22.19 -31.04
C ASP A 52 10.43 -21.86 -29.54
N LEU A 53 10.93 -20.66 -29.22
CA LEU A 53 11.14 -20.22 -27.83
C LEU A 53 9.85 -20.14 -27.03
N ARG A 54 8.70 -19.99 -27.69
CA ARG A 54 7.40 -19.86 -27.02
C ARG A 54 6.94 -21.15 -26.35
N ILE A 55 7.50 -22.29 -26.75
CA ILE A 55 7.15 -23.63 -26.24
C ILE A 55 8.35 -24.34 -25.60
N SER A 56 9.46 -23.62 -25.39
CA SER A 56 10.68 -24.19 -24.81
C SER A 56 10.57 -24.33 -23.28
N PRO A 57 11.27 -25.30 -22.67
CA PRO A 57 11.37 -25.43 -21.21
C PRO A 57 11.88 -24.15 -20.51
N ALA A 58 11.51 -23.97 -19.24
CA ALA A 58 11.88 -22.77 -18.47
C ALA A 58 13.40 -22.64 -18.23
N ASP A 59 14.13 -23.76 -18.19
CA ASP A 59 15.57 -23.87 -17.97
C ASP A 59 16.38 -23.93 -19.28
N PHE A 60 15.75 -23.69 -20.44
CA PHE A 60 16.35 -23.87 -21.77
C PHE A 60 17.69 -23.16 -21.96
N PHE A 61 17.93 -22.06 -21.23
CA PHE A 61 19.15 -21.26 -21.32
C PHE A 61 20.13 -21.46 -20.15
N THR A 62 19.72 -22.08 -19.04
CA THR A 62 20.56 -22.19 -17.83
C THR A 62 20.97 -23.63 -17.53
N LYS A 63 20.26 -24.64 -18.05
CA LYS A 63 20.47 -26.04 -17.69
C LYS A 63 21.93 -26.51 -17.73
N ASP A 64 22.65 -26.30 -18.83
CA ASP A 64 24.05 -26.78 -18.89
C ASP A 64 25.01 -25.99 -17.99
N LEU A 65 24.66 -24.73 -17.65
CA LEU A 65 25.41 -23.96 -16.66
C LEU A 65 25.18 -24.54 -15.26
N ASP A 66 23.93 -24.87 -14.94
CA ASP A 66 23.55 -25.48 -13.66
C ASP A 66 24.18 -26.88 -13.51
N ASP A 67 24.22 -27.69 -14.58
CA ASP A 67 24.93 -28.97 -14.63
C ASP A 67 26.45 -28.80 -14.46
N ALA A 68 27.03 -27.74 -15.04
CA ALA A 68 28.45 -27.42 -14.90
C ALA A 68 28.81 -26.96 -13.48
N ILE A 69 27.91 -26.25 -12.78
CA ILE A 69 28.06 -25.91 -11.35
C ILE A 69 27.99 -27.18 -10.49
N SER A 70 26.99 -28.04 -10.76
CA SER A 70 26.75 -29.28 -10.02
C SER A 70 27.92 -30.25 -10.14
N SER A 71 28.49 -30.39 -11.33
CA SER A 71 29.69 -31.21 -11.59
C SER A 71 31.00 -30.59 -11.10
N GLY A 72 31.01 -29.32 -10.68
CA GLY A 72 32.22 -28.60 -10.25
C GLY A 72 33.15 -28.18 -11.41
N LYS A 73 32.63 -28.19 -12.64
CA LYS A 73 33.36 -27.69 -13.82
C LYS A 73 33.56 -26.17 -13.72
N ILE A 74 32.55 -25.46 -13.23
CA ILE A 74 32.56 -24.05 -12.89
C ILE A 74 32.08 -23.86 -11.45
N ASP A 75 32.46 -22.75 -10.82
CA ASP A 75 32.10 -22.44 -9.44
C ASP A 75 30.79 -21.63 -9.36
N CYS A 76 30.54 -20.77 -10.34
CA CYS A 76 29.29 -20.03 -10.52
C CYS A 76 28.97 -19.78 -11.99
N ALA A 77 27.76 -19.33 -12.29
CA ALA A 77 27.38 -18.80 -13.59
C ALA A 77 26.63 -17.48 -13.47
N ILE A 78 26.70 -16.63 -14.50
CA ILE A 78 25.93 -15.38 -14.57
C ILE A 78 24.98 -15.45 -15.76
N SER A 79 23.70 -15.19 -15.50
CA SER A 79 22.63 -15.22 -16.50
C SER A 79 21.68 -14.04 -16.35
N SER A 80 20.90 -13.75 -17.39
CA SER A 80 19.80 -12.79 -17.25
C SER A 80 18.77 -13.34 -16.26
N ALA A 81 18.36 -12.54 -15.28
CA ALA A 81 17.53 -13.03 -14.18
C ALA A 81 16.17 -13.57 -14.63
N LYS A 82 15.59 -13.00 -15.71
CA LYS A 82 14.35 -13.49 -16.32
C LYS A 82 14.44 -14.87 -16.97
N ASP A 83 15.67 -15.37 -17.21
CA ASP A 83 15.91 -16.65 -17.87
C ASP A 83 16.14 -17.78 -16.85
N LEU A 84 16.14 -17.48 -15.55
CA LEU A 84 16.22 -18.48 -14.48
C LEU A 84 14.91 -19.26 -14.39
N PRO A 85 14.96 -20.58 -14.17
CA PRO A 85 13.77 -21.37 -13.88
C PRO A 85 13.19 -21.04 -12.50
N ASP A 86 11.88 -21.22 -12.36
CA ASP A 86 11.19 -21.16 -11.08
C ASP A 86 10.22 -22.35 -10.96
N PRO A 87 10.45 -23.33 -10.07
CA PRO A 87 11.54 -23.41 -9.07
C PRO A 87 12.94 -23.61 -9.68
N MET A 88 13.96 -23.21 -8.92
CA MET A 88 15.35 -23.52 -9.26
C MET A 88 15.65 -25.02 -9.11
N PRO A 89 16.61 -25.55 -9.89
CA PRO A 89 17.09 -26.92 -9.72
C PRO A 89 17.59 -27.19 -8.30
N GLU A 90 17.43 -28.43 -7.85
CA GLU A 90 17.95 -28.86 -6.55
C GLU A 90 19.47 -28.70 -6.48
N GLY A 91 19.99 -28.25 -5.33
CA GLY A 91 21.43 -28.03 -5.14
C GLY A 91 21.98 -26.73 -5.73
N ILE A 92 21.17 -25.92 -6.41
CA ILE A 92 21.56 -24.60 -6.92
C ILE A 92 20.96 -23.48 -6.05
N ASP A 93 21.79 -22.51 -5.66
CA ASP A 93 21.37 -21.27 -5.01
C ASP A 93 21.71 -20.07 -5.91
N TRP A 94 21.12 -18.92 -5.64
CA TRP A 94 21.21 -17.74 -6.49
C TRP A 94 20.99 -16.42 -5.75
N PHE A 95 21.45 -15.34 -6.35
CA PHE A 95 21.05 -13.97 -6.00
C PHE A 95 21.15 -13.04 -7.20
N TRP A 96 20.38 -11.95 -7.18
CA TRP A 96 20.49 -10.90 -8.18
C TRP A 96 21.69 -10.00 -7.89
N LEU A 97 22.41 -9.65 -8.95
CA LEU A 97 23.42 -8.61 -8.90
C LEU A 97 22.72 -7.24 -8.86
N PRO A 98 23.27 -6.24 -8.14
CA PRO A 98 22.57 -4.98 -7.89
C PRO A 98 22.53 -4.04 -9.11
N TRP A 99 23.08 -4.46 -10.24
CA TRP A 99 23.21 -3.66 -11.46
C TRP A 99 22.14 -4.07 -12.46
N SER A 100 21.14 -3.22 -12.62
CA SER A 100 20.04 -3.41 -13.56
C SER A 100 20.14 -2.48 -14.76
N GLU A 101 19.69 -2.98 -15.90
CA GLU A 101 19.44 -2.21 -17.12
C GLU A 101 17.95 -1.88 -17.29
N ASP A 102 17.65 -0.99 -18.24
CA ASP A 102 16.28 -0.62 -18.60
C ASP A 102 15.45 -1.86 -18.98
N ALA A 103 14.43 -2.14 -18.19
CA ALA A 103 13.61 -3.32 -18.32
C ALA A 103 12.65 -3.26 -19.51
N ARG A 104 12.43 -2.10 -20.15
CA ARG A 104 11.45 -1.94 -21.23
C ARG A 104 11.81 -2.73 -22.48
N ASP A 105 10.79 -3.06 -23.26
CA ASP A 105 10.96 -3.50 -24.64
C ASP A 105 11.00 -2.30 -25.59
N VAL A 106 11.69 -2.49 -26.71
CA VAL A 106 11.91 -1.48 -27.73
C VAL A 106 11.53 -2.01 -29.09
N ILE A 107 11.13 -1.09 -29.96
CA ILE A 107 10.95 -1.31 -31.38
C ILE A 107 12.27 -1.01 -32.10
N ILE A 108 12.64 -1.90 -33.02
CA ILE A 108 13.78 -1.73 -33.92
C ILE A 108 13.25 -1.75 -35.35
N LEU A 109 13.56 -0.71 -36.11
CA LEU A 109 13.31 -0.61 -37.55
C LEU A 109 14.59 -0.89 -38.36
N PRO A 110 14.47 -1.25 -39.66
CA PRO A 110 15.63 -1.46 -40.52
C PRO A 110 16.52 -0.23 -40.58
N GLU A 111 17.83 -0.44 -40.71
CA GLU A 111 18.83 0.63 -40.71
C GLU A 111 18.54 1.75 -41.72
N ALA A 112 17.99 1.42 -42.89
CA ALA A 112 17.57 2.38 -43.92
C ALA A 112 16.49 3.40 -43.48
N GLN A 113 15.89 3.20 -42.30
CA GLN A 113 14.88 4.09 -41.71
C GLN A 113 15.44 4.97 -40.58
N ARG A 114 16.72 4.82 -40.23
CA ARG A 114 17.39 5.59 -39.17
C ARG A 114 17.50 7.07 -39.56
N GLY A 115 17.31 7.97 -38.59
CA GLY A 115 17.47 9.42 -38.77
C GLY A 115 16.27 10.18 -39.36
N LYS A 116 15.17 9.51 -39.74
CA LYS A 116 13.98 10.15 -40.32
C LYS A 116 12.95 10.65 -39.29
N GLY A 117 13.24 10.58 -37.98
CA GLY A 117 12.30 10.93 -36.91
C GLY A 117 11.02 10.08 -36.89
N THR A 118 11.01 8.97 -37.63
CA THR A 118 9.83 8.16 -37.88
C THR A 118 9.48 7.30 -36.66
N LYS A 119 8.40 7.65 -35.96
CA LYS A 119 7.80 6.77 -34.95
C LYS A 119 7.26 5.50 -35.62
N ALA A 120 7.20 4.36 -34.91
CA ALA A 120 6.78 3.08 -35.48
C ALA A 120 5.39 3.16 -36.15
N GLN A 121 4.49 3.96 -35.57
CA GLN A 121 3.15 4.19 -36.10
C GLN A 121 3.17 5.00 -37.42
N SER A 122 4.04 6.00 -37.51
CA SER A 122 4.28 6.80 -38.72
C SER A 122 4.92 5.95 -39.84
N PHE A 123 5.82 5.04 -39.49
CA PHE A 123 6.43 4.08 -40.42
C PHE A 123 5.38 3.15 -41.03
N ILE A 124 4.51 2.59 -40.19
CA ILE A 124 3.42 1.69 -40.60
C ILE A 124 2.35 2.44 -41.42
N LEU A 125 2.06 3.70 -41.10
CA LEU A 125 1.17 4.57 -41.88
C LEU A 125 1.77 4.95 -43.24
N ASN A 126 3.08 5.23 -43.31
CA ASN A 126 3.76 5.59 -44.56
C ASN A 126 3.99 4.39 -45.50
N GLN A 127 4.05 3.16 -44.98
CA GLN A 127 4.00 1.98 -45.85
C GLN A 127 2.62 1.83 -46.52
N LYS A 128 1.51 2.22 -45.87
CA LYS A 128 0.17 2.18 -46.52
C LYS A 128 0.07 3.09 -47.75
N SER A 129 0.81 4.19 -47.82
CA SER A 129 0.82 5.09 -48.98
C SER A 129 1.68 4.57 -50.14
N SER A 130 2.66 3.70 -49.87
CA SER A 130 3.49 3.04 -50.90
C SER A 130 2.93 1.69 -51.38
N ILE A 131 2.02 1.07 -50.62
CA ILE A 131 1.32 -0.18 -50.97
C ILE A 131 0.06 0.13 -51.80
N LYS A 132 0.22 0.87 -52.91
CA LYS A 132 -0.84 0.95 -53.92
C LYS A 132 -0.83 -0.21 -54.92
N ASN A 133 0.22 -1.06 -54.94
CA ASN A 133 0.33 -2.09 -55.98
C ASN A 133 0.63 -3.54 -55.56
N HIS A 134 1.00 -3.93 -54.34
CA HIS A 134 1.16 -5.39 -54.02
C HIS A 134 0.85 -5.77 -52.56
N GLN A 135 -0.06 -6.72 -52.43
CA GLN A 135 -0.44 -7.73 -51.42
C GLN A 135 0.50 -8.17 -50.25
N SER A 136 1.50 -7.42 -49.76
CA SER A 136 2.32 -7.88 -48.61
C SER A 136 1.88 -7.30 -47.26
N LYS A 137 1.65 -8.16 -46.27
CA LYS A 137 1.46 -7.77 -44.86
C LYS A 137 2.82 -7.39 -44.25
N ILE A 138 2.84 -6.41 -43.35
CA ILE A 138 4.05 -6.04 -42.58
C ILE A 138 4.49 -7.24 -41.73
N ARG A 139 5.74 -7.67 -41.85
CA ARG A 139 6.27 -8.83 -41.12
C ARG A 139 6.98 -8.37 -39.85
N ILE A 140 6.49 -8.80 -38.69
CA ILE A 140 7.07 -8.45 -37.40
C ILE A 140 7.72 -9.69 -36.78
N GLY A 141 9.01 -9.60 -36.47
CA GLY A 141 9.73 -10.66 -35.78
C GLY A 141 9.45 -10.66 -34.28
N VAL A 142 8.83 -11.73 -33.78
CA VAL A 142 8.47 -11.89 -32.36
C VAL A 142 9.11 -13.14 -31.76
N SER A 143 9.61 -13.01 -30.52
CA SER A 143 10.34 -14.10 -29.85
C SER A 143 9.76 -14.49 -28.49
N SER A 144 8.56 -14.02 -28.15
CA SER A 144 7.82 -14.41 -26.95
C SER A 144 6.33 -14.17 -27.14
N ALA A 145 5.49 -14.96 -26.45
CA ALA A 145 4.04 -14.82 -26.48
C ALA A 145 3.58 -13.40 -26.08
N ARG A 146 4.24 -12.81 -25.07
CA ARG A 146 3.96 -11.44 -24.61
C ARG A 146 4.15 -10.38 -25.70
N ARG A 147 5.24 -10.47 -26.46
CA ARG A 147 5.51 -9.53 -27.58
C ARG A 147 4.54 -9.77 -28.72
N GLU A 148 4.20 -11.02 -29.00
CA GLU A 148 3.20 -11.38 -30.01
C GLU A 148 1.82 -10.82 -29.67
N GLU A 149 1.36 -10.93 -28.42
CA GLU A 149 0.08 -10.37 -27.97
C GLU A 149 0.04 -8.84 -28.11
N TYR A 150 1.11 -8.15 -27.68
CA TYR A 150 1.27 -6.71 -27.91
C TYR A 150 1.16 -6.36 -29.40
N CYS A 151 1.88 -7.09 -30.26
CA CYS A 151 1.83 -6.86 -31.70
C CYS A 151 0.44 -7.13 -32.29
N ARG A 152 -0.27 -8.18 -31.88
CA ARG A 152 -1.65 -8.46 -32.35
C ARG A 152 -2.58 -7.30 -32.04
N ARG A 153 -2.45 -6.71 -30.85
CA ARG A 153 -3.27 -5.58 -30.40
C ARG A 153 -2.92 -4.27 -31.12
N LYS A 154 -1.63 -3.95 -31.25
CA LYS A 154 -1.16 -2.68 -31.83
C LYS A 154 -1.11 -2.69 -33.36
N PHE A 155 -0.85 -3.85 -33.96
CA PHE A 155 -0.63 -4.04 -35.39
C PHE A 155 -1.48 -5.21 -35.93
N PRO A 156 -2.81 -5.13 -35.88
CA PRO A 156 -3.71 -6.27 -36.17
C PRO A 156 -3.65 -6.79 -37.62
N LYS A 157 -3.08 -6.00 -38.54
CA LYS A 157 -2.92 -6.39 -39.96
C LYS A 157 -1.51 -6.91 -40.29
N ALA A 158 -0.60 -6.92 -39.33
CA ALA A 158 0.74 -7.42 -39.51
C ALA A 158 0.77 -8.96 -39.49
N GLU A 159 1.72 -9.53 -40.22
CA GLU A 159 2.09 -10.93 -40.14
C GLU A 159 3.15 -11.09 -39.03
N LEU A 160 2.83 -11.89 -38.00
CA LEU A 160 3.74 -12.11 -36.88
C LEU A 160 4.51 -13.40 -37.12
N LEU A 161 5.83 -13.28 -37.27
CA LEU A 161 6.70 -14.39 -37.61
C LEU A 161 7.67 -14.68 -36.46
N PRO A 162 7.92 -15.97 -36.14
CA PRO A 162 8.89 -16.34 -35.12
C PRO A 162 10.29 -15.89 -35.53
N ILE A 163 11.06 -15.35 -34.58
CA ILE A 163 12.46 -14.96 -34.82
C ILE A 163 13.43 -15.71 -33.90
N ARG A 164 14.51 -16.23 -34.50
CA ARG A 164 15.60 -16.96 -33.84
C ARG A 164 16.95 -16.26 -34.10
N GLY A 165 17.96 -16.67 -33.33
CA GLY A 165 19.32 -16.12 -33.36
C GLY A 165 19.63 -15.21 -32.17
N ASN A 166 20.90 -14.86 -32.01
CA ASN A 166 21.37 -13.88 -31.03
C ASN A 166 20.98 -12.45 -31.47
N ILE A 167 21.23 -11.44 -30.64
CA ILE A 167 20.82 -10.06 -30.94
C ILE A 167 21.34 -9.59 -32.30
N ASP A 168 22.62 -9.77 -32.56
CA ASP A 168 23.25 -9.43 -33.86
C ASP A 168 22.59 -10.16 -35.03
N ASP A 169 22.32 -11.47 -34.88
CA ASP A 169 21.67 -12.27 -35.94
C ASP A 169 20.27 -11.76 -36.26
N ARG A 170 19.52 -11.35 -35.24
CA ARG A 170 18.15 -10.84 -35.39
C ARG A 170 18.16 -9.50 -36.11
N ILE A 171 19.06 -8.61 -35.69
CA ILE A 171 19.27 -7.31 -36.32
C ILE A 171 19.69 -7.49 -37.78
N ALA A 172 20.64 -8.39 -38.08
CA ALA A 172 21.05 -8.68 -39.45
C ALA A 172 19.89 -9.23 -40.31
N GLN A 173 18.99 -10.04 -39.74
CA GLN A 173 17.78 -10.51 -40.45
C GLN A 173 16.79 -9.37 -40.75
N LEU A 174 16.65 -8.41 -39.83
CA LEU A 174 15.85 -7.21 -40.04
C LEU A 174 16.43 -6.35 -41.17
N ASP A 175 17.74 -6.08 -41.13
CA ASP A 175 18.42 -5.23 -42.12
C ASP A 175 18.50 -5.92 -43.50
N ALA A 176 18.52 -7.25 -43.54
CA ALA A 176 18.40 -8.04 -44.77
C ALA A 176 16.95 -8.12 -45.31
N GLY A 177 15.98 -7.45 -44.68
CA GLY A 177 14.60 -7.38 -45.16
C GLY A 177 13.77 -8.64 -44.92
N LYS A 178 14.18 -9.54 -44.02
CA LYS A 178 13.33 -10.69 -43.61
C LYS A 178 12.17 -10.27 -42.73
N PHE A 179 12.37 -9.21 -41.95
CA PHE A 179 11.36 -8.57 -41.12
C PHE A 179 11.33 -7.08 -41.45
N ASP A 180 10.18 -6.46 -41.21
CA ASP A 180 10.00 -5.02 -41.35
C ASP A 180 10.13 -4.29 -40.00
N MET A 181 10.02 -5.04 -38.90
CA MET A 181 10.12 -4.52 -37.54
C MET A 181 10.45 -5.66 -36.56
N LEU A 182 11.23 -5.35 -35.51
CA LEU A 182 11.48 -6.25 -34.38
C LEU A 182 11.04 -5.62 -33.05
N ILE A 183 10.71 -6.49 -32.10
CA ILE A 183 10.57 -6.11 -30.68
C ILE A 183 11.59 -6.87 -29.85
N MET A 184 12.43 -6.13 -29.12
CA MET A 184 13.53 -6.67 -28.32
C MET A 184 13.62 -5.98 -26.95
N ALA A 185 14.35 -6.58 -26.01
CA ALA A 185 14.55 -5.96 -24.69
C ALA A 185 15.64 -4.89 -24.79
N ALA A 186 15.39 -3.69 -24.28
CA ALA A 186 16.36 -2.59 -24.27
C ALA A 186 17.66 -3.01 -23.58
N ALA A 187 17.54 -3.70 -22.44
CA ALA A 187 18.66 -4.22 -21.66
C ALA A 187 19.66 -5.10 -22.43
N GLY A 188 19.23 -5.80 -23.50
CA GLY A 188 20.13 -6.59 -24.32
C GLY A 188 20.95 -5.73 -25.29
N LEU A 189 20.33 -4.71 -25.86
CA LEU A 189 20.97 -3.77 -26.79
C LEU A 189 21.97 -2.88 -26.05
N LYS A 190 21.59 -2.32 -24.90
CA LYS A 190 22.45 -1.46 -24.08
C LYS A 190 23.77 -2.14 -23.71
N ARG A 191 23.68 -3.38 -23.22
CA ARG A 191 24.86 -4.18 -22.84
C ARG A 191 25.80 -4.52 -24.00
N LEU A 192 25.32 -4.43 -25.24
CA LEU A 192 26.13 -4.62 -26.44
C LEU A 192 26.58 -3.29 -27.07
N GLY A 193 26.26 -2.14 -26.46
CA GLY A 193 26.54 -0.82 -27.05
C GLY A 193 25.71 -0.53 -28.30
N LEU A 194 24.52 -1.15 -28.42
CA LEU A 194 23.62 -1.02 -29.58
C LEU A 194 22.42 -0.11 -29.28
N GLU A 195 22.54 0.86 -28.36
CA GLU A 195 21.43 1.80 -28.05
C GLU A 195 20.99 2.57 -29.29
N ASP A 196 21.95 2.88 -30.14
CA ASP A 196 21.80 3.52 -31.44
C ASP A 196 20.84 2.82 -32.41
N ARG A 197 20.56 1.53 -32.17
CA ARG A 197 19.58 0.75 -32.95
C ARG A 197 18.15 0.90 -32.45
N ILE A 198 17.94 1.46 -31.26
CA ILE A 198 16.61 1.63 -30.67
C ILE A 198 15.85 2.69 -31.46
N SER A 199 14.73 2.31 -32.07
CA SER A 199 13.87 3.26 -32.78
C SER A 199 12.83 3.89 -31.84
N GLU A 200 12.28 3.10 -30.92
CA GLU A 200 11.25 3.57 -29.99
C GLU A 200 11.20 2.71 -28.72
N TYR A 201 11.00 3.34 -27.56
CA TYR A 201 10.72 2.64 -26.30
C TYR A 201 9.22 2.38 -26.15
N ILE A 202 8.86 1.14 -25.82
CA ILE A 202 7.47 0.77 -25.55
C ILE A 202 7.16 1.10 -24.08
N CYS A 203 6.04 1.76 -23.85
CA CYS A 203 5.57 2.08 -22.50
C CYS A 203 5.27 0.78 -21.71
N GLU A 204 5.73 0.71 -20.45
CA GLU A 204 5.55 -0.46 -19.58
C GLU A 204 4.07 -0.83 -19.39
N ALA A 205 3.18 0.16 -19.36
CA ALA A 205 1.74 -0.08 -19.26
C ALA A 205 1.16 -0.80 -20.51
N GLU A 206 1.82 -0.68 -21.67
CA GLU A 206 1.37 -1.36 -22.89
C GLU A 206 2.00 -2.74 -23.07
N LEU A 207 3.24 -2.91 -22.61
CA LEU A 207 4.00 -4.14 -22.70
C LEU A 207 4.83 -4.34 -21.42
N PRO A 208 4.20 -4.86 -20.34
CA PRO A 208 4.87 -5.01 -19.05
C PRO A 208 6.07 -5.95 -19.15
N PRO A 209 7.26 -5.58 -18.65
CA PRO A 209 8.43 -6.45 -18.73
C PRO A 209 8.25 -7.71 -17.85
N PRO A 210 8.81 -8.87 -18.25
CA PRO A 210 8.80 -10.04 -17.38
C PRO A 210 9.69 -9.79 -16.15
N GLU A 211 9.39 -10.50 -15.06
CA GLU A 211 10.19 -10.45 -13.82
C GLU A 211 11.67 -10.70 -14.13
N GLY A 212 12.56 -9.87 -13.57
CA GLY A 212 14.00 -9.99 -13.78
C GLY A 212 14.52 -9.47 -15.13
N GLN A 213 13.68 -8.94 -16.03
CA GLN A 213 14.18 -8.28 -17.25
C GLN A 213 15.02 -7.06 -16.86
N GLY A 214 16.21 -6.95 -17.42
CA GLY A 214 17.17 -5.91 -17.05
C GLY A 214 18.09 -6.33 -15.90
N TRP A 215 17.75 -7.32 -15.10
CA TRP A 215 18.60 -7.83 -14.01
C TRP A 215 19.48 -9.00 -14.46
N LEU A 216 20.63 -9.16 -13.79
CA LEU A 216 21.48 -10.34 -13.89
C LEU A 216 21.44 -11.08 -12.57
N ALA A 217 21.60 -12.39 -12.62
CA ALA A 217 21.73 -13.22 -11.44
C ALA A 217 22.99 -14.07 -11.51
N LEU A 218 23.56 -14.32 -10.35
CA LEU A 218 24.64 -15.26 -10.14
C LEU A 218 24.05 -16.54 -9.54
N THR A 219 24.26 -17.68 -10.19
CA THR A 219 23.92 -19.01 -9.69
C THR A 219 25.18 -19.74 -9.24
N TYR A 220 25.06 -20.54 -8.19
CA TYR A 220 26.18 -21.25 -7.58
C TYR A 220 25.68 -22.47 -6.81
N ARG A 221 26.59 -23.31 -6.31
CA ARG A 221 26.24 -24.49 -5.52
C ARG A 221 25.66 -24.08 -4.16
N LYS A 222 24.48 -24.61 -3.81
CA LYS A 222 23.87 -24.39 -2.50
C LYS A 222 24.85 -24.80 -1.38
N GLY A 223 25.02 -23.92 -0.39
CA GLY A 223 25.95 -24.13 0.73
C GLY A 223 27.41 -23.73 0.44
N ASP A 224 27.73 -23.18 -0.73
CA ASP A 224 29.06 -22.63 -1.00
C ASP A 224 29.33 -21.39 -0.13
N ARG A 225 30.31 -21.50 0.76
CA ARG A 225 30.63 -20.44 1.74
C ARG A 225 31.15 -19.17 1.08
N ILE A 226 31.88 -19.26 -0.04
CA ILE A 226 32.44 -18.08 -0.71
C ILE A 226 31.31 -17.25 -1.31
N PHE A 227 30.40 -17.89 -2.04
CA PHE A 227 29.29 -17.18 -2.66
C PHE A 227 28.24 -16.71 -1.63
N ASN A 228 28.05 -17.44 -0.53
CA ASN A 228 27.24 -16.95 0.58
C ASN A 228 27.82 -15.65 1.17
N GLU A 229 29.14 -15.55 1.35
CA GLU A 229 29.78 -14.30 1.79
C GLU A 229 29.67 -13.18 0.75
N ILE A 230 29.88 -13.48 -0.54
CA ILE A 230 29.73 -12.49 -1.63
C ILE A 230 28.28 -11.96 -1.67
N ARG A 231 27.29 -12.84 -1.54
CA ARG A 231 25.87 -12.50 -1.57
C ARG A 231 25.48 -11.48 -0.51
N LYS A 232 26.10 -11.53 0.69
CA LYS A 232 25.82 -10.60 1.81
C LYS A 232 26.02 -9.12 1.43
N LEU A 233 26.81 -8.82 0.40
CA LEU A 233 26.99 -7.45 -0.12
C LEU A 233 25.76 -6.91 -0.86
N PHE A 234 24.88 -7.80 -1.35
CA PHE A 234 23.83 -7.47 -2.30
C PHE A 234 22.42 -7.75 -1.78
N VAL A 235 22.25 -8.72 -0.88
CA VAL A 235 20.97 -8.98 -0.22
C VAL A 235 20.69 -7.95 0.88
N LYS A 236 19.41 -7.62 1.07
CA LYS A 236 18.95 -6.73 2.14
C LYS A 236 18.28 -7.55 3.24
N SER A 237 18.31 -7.03 4.47
CA SER A 237 17.64 -7.68 5.58
C SER A 237 16.12 -7.77 5.33
N VAL A 238 15.56 -8.96 5.50
CA VAL A 238 14.11 -9.14 5.59
C VAL A 238 13.62 -8.52 6.89
N VAL A 239 12.63 -7.63 6.82
CA VAL A 239 12.06 -6.99 8.00
C VAL A 239 10.75 -7.68 8.38
N PHE A 240 10.72 -8.39 9.50
CA PHE A 240 9.48 -8.89 10.10
C PHE A 240 8.92 -7.82 11.03
N ALA A 241 7.80 -7.20 10.65
CA ALA A 241 7.22 -6.08 11.38
C ALA A 241 5.84 -6.44 11.95
N GLY A 242 5.64 -6.14 13.22
CA GLY A 242 4.33 -6.22 13.86
C GLY A 242 3.42 -5.07 13.42
N ALA A 243 2.27 -5.42 12.84
CA ALA A 243 1.23 -4.47 12.42
C ALA A 243 0.45 -3.89 13.61
N GLY A 244 0.58 -4.48 14.79
CA GLY A 244 -0.40 -4.27 15.86
C GLY A 244 -1.66 -5.10 15.63
N PRO A 245 -2.60 -5.11 16.59
CA PRO A 245 -3.69 -6.09 16.63
C PRO A 245 -4.99 -5.63 15.93
N GLY A 246 -5.02 -4.40 15.44
CA GLY A 246 -6.19 -3.77 14.85
C GLY A 246 -5.83 -2.41 14.27
N ASP A 247 -6.26 -1.33 14.89
CA ASP A 247 -6.11 0.03 14.35
C ASP A 247 -4.64 0.37 14.05
N ALA A 248 -4.43 1.12 12.96
CA ALA A 248 -3.10 1.46 12.45
C ALA A 248 -2.27 2.32 13.42
N ASP A 249 -2.90 2.98 14.40
CA ASP A 249 -2.23 3.74 15.46
C ASP A 249 -1.53 2.85 16.49
N LEU A 250 -1.82 1.54 16.50
CA LEU A 250 -1.13 0.54 17.32
C LEU A 250 0.09 -0.06 16.62
N ALA A 251 0.37 0.31 15.37
CA ALA A 251 1.63 -0.02 14.73
C ALA A 251 2.76 0.82 15.32
N THR A 252 3.94 0.21 15.49
CA THR A 252 5.09 0.94 16.02
C THR A 252 5.64 1.92 14.97
N ALA A 253 6.24 3.03 15.42
CA ALA A 253 6.91 3.98 14.53
C ALA A 253 8.00 3.28 13.67
N GLY A 254 8.65 2.24 14.22
CA GLY A 254 9.60 1.41 13.48
C GLY A 254 8.95 0.60 12.35
N ALA A 255 7.75 0.04 12.57
CA ALA A 255 7.01 -0.67 11.53
C ALA A 255 6.56 0.29 10.41
N VAL A 256 6.05 1.47 10.77
CA VAL A 256 5.65 2.51 9.81
C VAL A 256 6.85 3.01 8.98
N ASP A 257 7.99 3.26 9.61
CA ASP A 257 9.23 3.66 8.91
C ASP A 257 9.73 2.57 7.94
N ALA A 258 9.64 1.30 8.34
CA ALA A 258 10.01 0.18 7.48
C ALA A 258 9.09 0.06 6.26
N LEU A 259 7.78 0.22 6.43
CA LEU A 259 6.80 0.24 5.33
C LEU A 259 7.09 1.37 4.35
N GLY A 260 7.42 2.57 4.83
CA GLY A 260 7.75 3.73 3.99
C GLY A 260 9.01 3.58 3.12
N LYS A 261 9.85 2.58 3.39
CA LYS A 261 11.10 2.32 2.65
C LYS A 261 11.08 1.00 1.86
N CYS A 262 9.98 0.24 1.94
CA CYS A 262 9.92 -1.09 1.36
C CYS A 262 9.68 -1.04 -0.16
N GLU A 263 10.16 -2.07 -0.84
CA GLU A 263 9.85 -2.34 -2.25
C GLU A 263 8.79 -3.42 -2.39
N VAL A 264 8.74 -4.34 -1.42
CA VAL A 264 7.77 -5.45 -1.38
C VAL A 264 7.26 -5.61 0.06
N CYS A 265 5.94 -5.67 0.22
CA CYS A 265 5.28 -5.92 1.50
C CYS A 265 4.45 -7.20 1.40
N LEU A 266 4.80 -8.23 2.18
CA LEU A 266 4.00 -9.45 2.35
C LEU A 266 3.13 -9.31 3.59
N TYR A 267 1.81 -9.21 3.43
CA TYR A 267 0.89 -8.95 4.54
C TYR A 267 -0.18 -10.05 4.68
N ASP A 268 -0.66 -10.27 5.91
CA ASP A 268 -1.67 -11.27 6.23
C ASP A 268 -3.08 -10.68 6.42
N ALA A 269 -4.05 -11.52 6.81
CA ALA A 269 -5.44 -11.12 7.02
C ALA A 269 -5.64 -10.20 8.23
N LEU A 270 -4.75 -10.28 9.22
CA LEU A 270 -4.84 -9.54 10.48
C LEU A 270 -4.12 -8.17 10.39
N SER A 271 -3.53 -7.87 9.25
CA SER A 271 -2.89 -6.60 8.95
C SER A 271 -3.91 -5.61 8.39
N THR A 272 -3.97 -4.42 8.98
CA THR A 272 -4.99 -3.41 8.67
C THR A 272 -4.70 -2.68 7.35
N PRO A 273 -5.65 -2.58 6.39
CA PRO A 273 -5.44 -1.96 5.07
C PRO A 273 -4.90 -0.53 5.14
N GLU A 274 -5.20 0.20 6.20
CA GLU A 274 -4.68 1.55 6.46
C GLU A 274 -3.15 1.58 6.52
N LEU A 275 -2.49 0.53 7.03
CA LEU A 275 -1.03 0.46 7.07
C LEU A 275 -0.40 0.38 5.68
N LEU A 276 -1.12 -0.16 4.70
CA LEU A 276 -0.66 -0.23 3.32
C LEU A 276 -0.59 1.15 2.66
N LYS A 277 -1.26 2.17 3.22
CA LYS A 277 -1.15 3.57 2.76
C LYS A 277 0.23 4.17 3.02
N HIS A 278 1.03 3.58 3.90
CA HIS A 278 2.42 3.99 4.14
C HIS A 278 3.40 3.45 3.10
N LEU A 279 2.97 2.54 2.22
CA LEU A 279 3.83 1.99 1.18
C LEU A 279 4.16 3.06 0.12
N PRO A 280 5.39 3.07 -0.41
CA PRO A 280 5.70 3.84 -1.61
C PRO A 280 4.78 3.49 -2.78
N PRO A 281 4.44 4.43 -3.69
CA PRO A 281 3.58 4.13 -4.85
C PRO A 281 4.13 3.05 -5.78
N SER A 282 5.45 2.87 -5.80
CA SER A 282 6.14 1.84 -6.59
C SER A 282 6.29 0.50 -5.86
N ALA A 283 5.90 0.42 -4.58
CA ALA A 283 6.04 -0.79 -3.79
C ALA A 283 4.94 -1.79 -4.11
N MET A 284 5.28 -3.07 -4.11
CA MET A 284 4.34 -4.16 -4.34
C MET A 284 3.78 -4.68 -3.03
N ALA A 285 2.46 -4.65 -2.86
CA ALA A 285 1.78 -5.29 -1.74
C ALA A 285 1.26 -6.67 -2.16
N VAL A 286 1.72 -7.73 -1.49
CA VAL A 286 1.33 -9.12 -1.77
C VAL A 286 0.59 -9.69 -0.57
N TYR A 287 -0.67 -10.06 -0.78
CA TYR A 287 -1.47 -10.71 0.25
C TYR A 287 -1.09 -12.19 0.35
N VAL A 288 -0.70 -12.63 1.55
CA VAL A 288 -0.31 -14.03 1.83
C VAL A 288 -1.15 -14.67 2.95
N GLY A 289 -2.27 -14.03 3.31
CA GLY A 289 -3.19 -14.53 4.33
C GLY A 289 -4.09 -15.67 3.85
N LYS A 290 -4.63 -16.46 4.79
CA LYS A 290 -5.66 -17.47 4.52
C LYS A 290 -7.04 -16.80 4.50
N ARG A 291 -7.64 -16.61 3.33
CA ARG A 291 -9.11 -16.42 3.24
C ARG A 291 -9.74 -17.79 2.99
N MET A 292 -10.86 -18.09 3.67
CA MET A 292 -11.54 -19.40 3.63
C MET A 292 -12.12 -19.82 2.26
N SER A 293 -11.72 -19.23 1.14
CA SER A 293 -12.31 -19.52 -0.17
C SER A 293 -11.41 -19.33 -1.41
N ALA A 294 -10.15 -18.91 -1.24
CA ALA A 294 -9.20 -18.79 -2.35
C ALA A 294 -7.90 -19.50 -1.96
N HIS A 295 -7.28 -20.23 -2.90
CA HIS A 295 -6.06 -21.01 -2.73
C HIS A 295 -5.06 -20.31 -1.80
N SER A 296 -5.06 -20.71 -0.53
CA SER A 296 -4.28 -20.06 0.52
C SER A 296 -2.81 -20.39 0.33
N SER A 297 -1.91 -19.42 0.49
CA SER A 297 -0.49 -19.72 0.58
C SER A 297 -0.23 -20.58 1.83
N SER A 298 0.27 -21.79 1.61
CA SER A 298 0.92 -22.61 2.62
C SER A 298 2.10 -21.85 3.23
N GLN A 299 2.48 -22.20 4.46
CA GLN A 299 3.64 -21.57 5.08
C GLN A 299 4.91 -21.75 4.23
N GLN A 300 5.05 -22.88 3.55
CA GLN A 300 6.16 -23.16 2.64
C GLN A 300 6.19 -22.17 1.47
N GLU A 301 5.05 -21.80 0.90
CA GLU A 301 4.97 -20.79 -0.15
C GLU A 301 5.34 -19.40 0.36
N ILE A 302 4.92 -19.03 1.58
CA ILE A 302 5.31 -17.77 2.21
C ILE A 302 6.83 -17.72 2.39
N ASN A 303 7.42 -18.77 2.96
CA ASN A 303 8.85 -18.87 3.17
C ASN A 303 9.61 -18.79 1.83
N ARG A 304 9.11 -19.45 0.79
CA ARG A 304 9.65 -19.38 -0.58
C ARG A 304 9.59 -17.97 -1.16
N LEU A 305 8.48 -17.25 -0.97
CA LEU A 305 8.35 -15.85 -1.40
C LEU A 305 9.31 -14.92 -0.65
N ILE A 306 9.44 -15.07 0.68
CA ILE A 306 10.38 -14.30 1.49
C ILE A 306 11.80 -14.50 0.95
N ALA A 307 12.21 -15.76 0.79
CA ALA A 307 13.54 -16.09 0.30
C ALA A 307 13.79 -15.63 -1.14
N LYS A 308 12.76 -15.69 -2.02
CA LYS A 308 12.82 -15.17 -3.39
C LYS A 308 13.11 -13.67 -3.39
N PHE A 309 12.28 -12.85 -2.73
CA PHE A 309 12.47 -11.39 -2.72
C PHE A 309 13.76 -10.96 -2.01
N ALA A 310 14.18 -11.67 -0.96
CA ALA A 310 15.46 -11.43 -0.30
C ALA A 310 16.65 -11.66 -1.26
N ARG A 311 16.65 -12.76 -2.01
CA ARG A 311 17.67 -13.06 -3.05
C ARG A 311 17.68 -12.08 -4.21
N GLN A 312 16.54 -11.46 -4.50
CA GLN A 312 16.45 -10.37 -5.49
C GLN A 312 17.03 -9.04 -4.98
N GLY A 313 17.49 -8.98 -3.73
CA GLY A 313 18.02 -7.76 -3.12
C GLY A 313 16.95 -6.72 -2.77
N LYS A 314 15.67 -7.13 -2.75
CA LYS A 314 14.55 -6.23 -2.46
C LYS A 314 14.47 -5.88 -0.99
N ARG A 315 14.08 -4.63 -0.69
CA ARG A 315 13.67 -4.22 0.66
C ARG A 315 12.31 -4.81 1.00
N LEU A 316 12.33 -6.01 1.57
CA LEU A 316 11.15 -6.80 1.92
C LEU A 316 10.68 -6.49 3.34
N VAL A 317 9.39 -6.19 3.49
CA VAL A 317 8.69 -6.18 4.79
C VAL A 317 7.70 -7.34 4.83
N ARG A 318 7.84 -8.23 5.81
CA ARG A 318 6.83 -9.22 6.19
C ARG A 318 6.00 -8.62 7.32
N LEU A 319 4.85 -8.03 6.97
CA LEU A 319 3.91 -7.42 7.90
C LEU A 319 3.02 -8.50 8.51
N LYS A 320 3.00 -8.60 9.84
CA LYS A 320 2.32 -9.66 10.60
C LYS A 320 1.36 -9.03 11.59
N GLY A 321 0.15 -9.58 11.72
CA GLY A 321 -0.81 -9.13 12.73
C GLY A 321 -0.26 -9.26 14.16
N GLY A 322 -0.51 -8.26 15.00
CA GLY A 322 -0.05 -8.21 16.38
C GLY A 322 1.48 -8.06 16.50
N ASP A 323 2.09 -8.95 17.28
CA ASP A 323 3.54 -9.04 17.46
C ASP A 323 4.08 -10.29 16.75
N PRO A 324 5.15 -10.18 15.92
CA PRO A 324 5.73 -11.32 15.19
C PRO A 324 6.13 -12.51 16.07
N THR A 325 6.56 -12.24 17.31
CA THR A 325 7.15 -13.22 18.23
C THR A 325 6.11 -13.97 19.06
N ILE A 326 4.84 -13.56 19.04
CA ILE A 326 3.77 -14.16 19.86
C ILE A 326 2.78 -14.88 18.94
N PHE A 327 2.85 -16.22 18.92
CA PHE A 327 1.99 -17.10 18.09
C PHE A 327 1.96 -16.74 16.59
N GLY A 328 2.96 -16.00 16.11
CA GLY A 328 3.02 -15.48 14.74
C GLY A 328 3.72 -16.37 13.72
N ARG A 329 4.18 -17.59 14.09
CA ARG A 329 4.98 -18.48 13.22
C ARG A 329 6.30 -17.88 12.71
N LEU A 330 6.85 -16.89 13.43
CA LEU A 330 8.12 -16.26 13.06
C LEU A 330 9.28 -17.26 13.02
N ALA A 331 9.32 -18.23 13.94
CA ALA A 331 10.38 -19.24 14.00
C ALA A 331 10.58 -19.95 12.66
N GLU A 332 9.50 -20.47 12.07
CA GLU A 332 9.54 -21.19 10.78
C GLU A 332 10.02 -20.30 9.62
N GLU A 333 9.69 -19.00 9.66
CA GLU A 333 10.11 -18.03 8.65
C GLU A 333 11.60 -17.67 8.80
N VAL A 334 12.10 -17.48 10.03
CA VAL A 334 13.52 -17.15 10.28
C VAL A 334 14.43 -18.35 10.13
N GLU A 335 14.01 -19.56 10.51
CA GLU A 335 14.75 -20.80 10.28
C GLU A 335 15.04 -21.00 8.78
N THR A 336 14.06 -20.71 7.92
CA THR A 336 14.28 -20.75 6.46
C THR A 336 15.33 -19.73 6.01
N LEU A 337 15.41 -18.56 6.65
CA LEU A 337 16.42 -17.56 6.32
C LEU A 337 17.80 -17.94 6.87
N ASP A 338 17.86 -18.55 8.05
CA ASP A 338 19.09 -19.06 8.66
C ASP A 338 19.70 -20.19 7.82
N ASP A 339 18.88 -21.16 7.37
CA ASP A 339 19.29 -22.24 6.46
C ASP A 339 19.87 -21.71 5.13
N LEU A 340 19.42 -20.52 4.75
CA LEU A 340 19.85 -19.84 3.54
C LEU A 340 20.88 -18.75 3.83
N GLU A 341 21.36 -18.55 5.05
CA GLU A 341 22.25 -17.45 5.44
C GLU A 341 21.81 -16.06 4.95
N LEU A 342 20.50 -15.79 4.99
CA LEU A 342 19.90 -14.52 4.59
C LEU A 342 19.65 -13.63 5.81
N PRO A 343 20.04 -12.34 5.76
CA PRO A 343 19.89 -11.46 6.91
C PRO A 343 18.42 -11.12 7.16
N TYR A 344 18.05 -10.97 8.43
CA TYR A 344 16.74 -10.46 8.83
C TYR A 344 16.81 -9.57 10.07
N ARG A 345 15.72 -8.86 10.30
CA ARG A 345 15.49 -8.04 11.49
C ARG A 345 14.03 -8.16 11.90
N VAL A 346 13.80 -8.27 13.20
CA VAL A 346 12.46 -8.29 13.79
C VAL A 346 12.16 -6.94 14.42
N ILE A 347 11.02 -6.34 14.07
CA ILE A 347 10.45 -5.15 14.69
C ILE A 347 9.22 -5.62 15.49
N PRO A 348 9.29 -5.60 16.83
CA PRO A 348 8.17 -5.95 17.69
C PRO A 348 6.93 -5.09 17.41
N GLY A 349 5.76 -5.65 17.72
CA GLY A 349 4.46 -5.01 17.58
C GLY A 349 3.67 -5.01 18.88
N VAL A 350 2.57 -4.28 18.90
CA VAL A 350 1.61 -4.38 20.00
C VAL A 350 0.83 -5.69 19.84
N SER A 351 0.99 -6.62 20.78
CA SER A 351 0.19 -7.84 20.80
C SER A 351 -1.26 -7.54 21.17
N SER A 352 -2.19 -8.35 20.67
CA SER A 352 -3.61 -8.24 21.04
C SER A 352 -3.81 -8.40 22.55
N MET A 353 -2.95 -9.17 23.23
CA MET A 353 -2.93 -9.29 24.69
C MET A 353 -2.71 -7.94 25.40
N ASN A 354 -1.89 -7.04 24.84
CA ASN A 354 -1.70 -5.69 25.36
C ASN A 354 -2.88 -4.79 25.01
N ALA A 355 -3.44 -4.94 23.81
CA ALA A 355 -4.54 -4.12 23.31
C ALA A 355 -5.83 -4.25 24.13
N VAL A 356 -6.02 -5.39 24.80
CA VAL A 356 -7.06 -5.60 25.81
C VAL A 356 -7.13 -4.44 26.81
N GLY A 357 -5.99 -3.83 27.16
CA GLY A 357 -5.93 -2.67 28.05
C GLY A 357 -6.84 -1.51 27.64
N ALA A 358 -7.08 -1.34 26.33
CA ALA A 358 -8.00 -0.33 25.80
C ALA A 358 -9.47 -0.56 26.20
N THR A 359 -9.82 -1.73 26.72
CA THR A 359 -11.14 -2.02 27.30
C THR A 359 -11.23 -1.67 28.78
N GLY A 360 -10.09 -1.42 29.44
CA GLY A 360 -9.98 -1.28 30.90
C GLY A 360 -9.62 -2.59 31.63
N LEU A 361 -9.77 -3.74 30.95
CA LEU A 361 -9.27 -5.01 31.44
C LEU A 361 -7.73 -5.01 31.41
N MET A 362 -7.10 -5.47 32.49
CA MET A 362 -5.64 -5.47 32.63
C MET A 362 -5.13 -6.86 32.95
N LEU A 363 -3.94 -7.20 32.45
CA LEU A 363 -3.29 -8.46 32.80
C LEU A 363 -2.84 -8.49 34.26
N THR A 364 -2.46 -7.33 34.79
CA THR A 364 -2.03 -7.18 36.17
C THR A 364 -2.74 -5.99 36.81
N ARG A 365 -3.01 -6.10 38.10
CA ARG A 365 -3.59 -5.03 38.89
C ARG A 365 -3.15 -5.14 40.33
N ARG A 366 -2.58 -4.04 40.85
CA ARG A 366 -2.10 -3.96 42.23
C ARG A 366 -3.22 -4.34 43.20
N GLY A 367 -2.92 -5.25 44.13
CA GLY A 367 -3.88 -5.74 45.12
C GLY A 367 -4.78 -6.89 44.65
N LEU A 368 -4.87 -7.16 43.34
CA LEU A 368 -5.65 -8.29 42.79
C LEU A 368 -4.77 -9.38 42.18
N SER A 369 -3.63 -8.98 41.61
CA SER A 369 -2.67 -9.90 40.98
C SER A 369 -1.25 -9.38 41.15
N ARG A 370 -0.30 -10.31 41.35
CA ARG A 370 1.13 -10.02 41.48
C ARG A 370 1.91 -10.20 40.18
N GLY A 371 1.20 -10.56 39.10
CA GLY A 371 1.75 -10.87 37.79
C GLY A 371 0.69 -11.59 36.93
N PHE A 372 1.10 -11.94 35.72
CA PHE A 372 0.43 -12.88 34.83
C PHE A 372 1.49 -13.92 34.43
N SER A 373 1.10 -15.13 34.06
CA SER A 373 2.11 -16.19 33.84
C SER A 373 2.88 -16.02 32.53
N VAL A 374 4.12 -15.54 32.66
CA VAL A 374 5.25 -15.79 31.75
C VAL A 374 6.39 -16.31 32.64
N MET A 375 6.62 -17.62 32.62
CA MET A 375 7.46 -18.29 33.61
C MET A 375 8.92 -18.39 33.17
N THR A 376 9.84 -17.89 34.01
CA THR A 376 11.28 -18.16 33.94
C THR A 376 11.78 -18.53 35.35
N PRO A 377 12.67 -19.54 35.51
CA PRO A 377 13.00 -20.09 36.82
C PRO A 377 14.00 -19.25 37.66
N ARG A 378 14.24 -17.95 37.37
CA ARG A 378 15.28 -17.15 38.07
C ARG A 378 14.80 -15.75 38.49
N LYS A 379 15.31 -15.28 39.63
CA LYS A 379 15.13 -13.92 40.15
C LYS A 379 16.45 -13.13 40.02
N SER A 380 16.38 -11.83 39.77
CA SER A 380 17.56 -10.93 39.74
C SER A 380 18.34 -11.01 41.06
N GLY A 381 19.64 -11.29 40.97
CA GLY A 381 20.58 -11.26 42.10
C GLY A 381 20.79 -12.57 42.88
N SER A 382 20.14 -13.69 42.51
CA SER A 382 20.34 -14.98 43.19
C SER A 382 20.35 -16.16 42.22
N SER A 383 21.26 -17.13 42.43
CA SER A 383 21.43 -18.35 41.63
C SER A 383 20.54 -19.53 42.03
N GLU A 384 19.68 -19.41 43.06
CA GLU A 384 18.85 -20.52 43.56
C GLU A 384 17.43 -20.56 42.97
N PHE A 385 16.96 -21.79 42.72
CA PHE A 385 15.62 -22.11 42.22
C PHE A 385 14.58 -22.07 43.36
N GLN A 386 13.45 -21.37 43.14
CA GLN A 386 12.27 -21.45 44.01
C GLN A 386 11.03 -21.92 43.22
N HIS A 387 10.33 -22.90 43.79
CA HIS A 387 9.13 -23.52 43.22
C HIS A 387 7.88 -22.65 43.45
N VAL A 388 7.12 -22.35 42.39
CA VAL A 388 5.78 -21.76 42.50
C VAL A 388 4.76 -22.88 42.80
N SER A 389 4.05 -22.77 43.92
CA SER A 389 3.07 -23.80 44.33
C SER A 389 1.97 -24.01 43.27
N ARG A 390 1.35 -25.19 43.25
CA ARG A 390 0.21 -25.46 42.36
C ARG A 390 -0.95 -24.48 42.60
N GLU A 391 -1.20 -24.15 43.86
CA GLU A 391 -2.27 -23.25 44.28
C GLU A 391 -2.03 -21.80 43.82
N GLU A 392 -0.80 -21.30 43.88
CA GLU A 392 -0.46 -19.97 43.36
C GLU A 392 -0.58 -19.93 41.83
N ARG A 393 -0.14 -20.99 41.13
CA ARG A 393 -0.29 -21.10 39.68
C ARG A 393 -1.75 -21.04 39.23
N LEU A 394 -2.65 -21.67 39.98
CA LEU A 394 -4.09 -21.64 39.71
C LEU A 394 -4.72 -20.25 39.93
N ARG A 395 -4.06 -19.32 40.61
CA ARG A 395 -4.58 -17.95 40.88
C ARG A 395 -4.08 -16.88 39.90
N PHE A 396 -3.14 -17.19 39.00
CA PHE A 396 -2.63 -16.19 38.06
C PHE A 396 -3.62 -15.91 36.93
N PRO A 397 -3.83 -14.65 36.52
CA PRO A 397 -4.61 -14.34 35.33
C PRO A 397 -4.11 -15.14 34.12
N SER A 398 -5.04 -15.79 33.43
CA SER A 398 -4.77 -16.62 32.26
C SER A 398 -5.32 -15.95 31.02
N VAL A 399 -4.55 -15.98 29.93
CA VAL A 399 -4.94 -15.42 28.64
C VAL A 399 -4.81 -16.50 27.58
N PHE A 400 -5.90 -16.75 26.85
CA PHE A 400 -5.95 -17.71 25.76
C PHE A 400 -6.11 -16.99 24.43
N PHE A 401 -5.13 -17.19 23.53
CA PHE A 401 -5.23 -16.86 22.12
C PHE A 401 -5.94 -17.98 21.38
N MET A 402 -6.60 -17.65 20.26
CA MET A 402 -7.19 -18.64 19.35
C MET A 402 -8.17 -19.62 20.02
N GLY A 403 -8.76 -19.23 21.16
CA GLY A 403 -9.53 -20.13 22.01
C GLY A 403 -11.05 -19.98 21.89
N LEU A 404 -11.56 -19.11 21.02
CA LEU A 404 -12.98 -18.73 20.98
C LEU A 404 -13.92 -19.94 20.88
N SER A 405 -13.65 -20.86 19.94
CA SER A 405 -14.45 -22.08 19.74
C SER A 405 -14.33 -23.07 20.90
N GLU A 406 -13.24 -22.99 21.67
CA GLU A 406 -12.91 -23.91 22.77
C GLU A 406 -13.19 -23.31 24.15
N THR A 407 -13.75 -22.10 24.24
CA THR A 407 -13.98 -21.38 25.50
C THR A 407 -14.70 -22.23 26.55
N ALA A 408 -15.74 -22.97 26.16
CA ALA A 408 -16.47 -23.85 27.07
C ALA A 408 -15.62 -25.03 27.57
N ASN A 409 -14.79 -25.63 26.71
CA ASN A 409 -13.91 -26.74 27.07
C ASN A 409 -12.77 -26.27 27.97
N ILE A 410 -12.15 -25.12 27.64
CA ILE A 410 -11.14 -24.47 28.47
C ILE A 410 -11.71 -24.21 29.87
N ALA A 411 -12.90 -23.61 29.97
CA ALA A 411 -13.53 -23.33 31.25
C ALA A 411 -13.82 -24.61 32.07
N LYS A 412 -14.33 -25.68 31.44
CA LYS A 412 -14.56 -26.97 32.11
C LYS A 412 -13.26 -27.58 32.65
N CYS A 413 -12.19 -27.56 31.86
CA CYS A 413 -10.89 -28.08 32.28
C CYS A 413 -10.32 -27.28 33.45
N LEU A 414 -10.35 -25.95 33.40
CA LEU A 414 -9.83 -25.12 34.48
C LEU A 414 -10.61 -25.30 35.79
N ILE A 415 -11.93 -25.47 35.74
CA ILE A 415 -12.75 -25.80 36.92
C ILE A 415 -12.34 -27.17 37.47
N LYS A 416 -12.16 -28.18 36.61
CA LYS A 416 -11.71 -29.52 37.00
C LYS A 416 -10.32 -29.50 37.64
N ASP A 417 -9.43 -28.63 37.17
CA ASP A 417 -8.06 -28.49 37.68
C ASP A 417 -7.97 -27.75 39.02
N GLY A 418 -9.10 -27.21 39.50
CA GLY A 418 -9.25 -26.60 40.82
C GLY A 418 -9.49 -25.09 40.80
N ARG A 419 -9.76 -24.46 39.64
CA ARG A 419 -10.14 -23.03 39.61
C ARG A 419 -11.54 -22.81 40.15
N ASN A 420 -11.75 -21.64 40.74
CA ASN A 420 -13.06 -21.26 41.28
C ASN A 420 -14.07 -21.10 40.14
N LYS A 421 -15.19 -21.83 40.18
CA LYS A 421 -16.29 -21.74 39.20
C LYS A 421 -16.88 -20.33 39.03
N ASN A 422 -16.78 -19.50 40.06
CA ASN A 422 -17.29 -18.13 40.07
C ASN A 422 -16.22 -17.09 39.66
N GLU A 423 -15.00 -17.52 39.34
CA GLU A 423 -13.93 -16.63 38.89
C GLU A 423 -14.37 -15.85 37.64
N PRO A 424 -14.18 -14.52 37.60
CA PRO A 424 -14.52 -13.72 36.44
C PRO A 424 -13.71 -14.11 35.20
N ALA A 425 -14.36 -14.03 34.04
CA ALA A 425 -13.75 -14.25 32.74
C ALA A 425 -14.37 -13.31 31.70
N SER A 426 -13.57 -12.90 30.71
CA SER A 426 -14.00 -12.02 29.64
C SER A 426 -13.36 -12.38 28.31
N ILE A 427 -14.14 -12.26 27.23
CA ILE A 427 -13.66 -12.34 25.86
C ILE A 427 -13.63 -10.93 25.29
N VAL A 428 -12.47 -10.51 24.79
CA VAL A 428 -12.32 -9.29 23.99
C VAL A 428 -12.22 -9.68 22.52
N LEU A 429 -13.24 -9.34 21.75
CA LEU A 429 -13.30 -9.50 20.29
C LEU A 429 -12.72 -8.27 19.61
N SER A 430 -11.99 -8.47 18.50
CA SER A 430 -11.35 -7.40 17.72
C SER A 430 -10.53 -6.44 18.60
N ALA A 431 -9.76 -7.00 19.54
CA ALA A 431 -8.98 -6.22 20.50
C ALA A 431 -8.03 -5.25 19.78
N GLY A 432 -8.13 -3.96 20.09
CA GLY A 432 -7.34 -2.91 19.42
C GLY A 432 -7.93 -2.39 18.11
N ASN A 433 -9.13 -2.82 17.70
CA ASN A 433 -9.93 -2.12 16.69
C ASN A 433 -11.11 -1.44 17.39
N GLU A 434 -11.00 -0.14 17.66
CA GLU A 434 -11.94 0.59 18.51
C GLU A 434 -13.39 0.51 18.00
N SER A 435 -13.57 0.48 16.68
CA SER A 435 -14.88 0.49 16.03
C SER A 435 -15.59 -0.87 16.03
N GLU A 436 -14.83 -1.96 16.10
CA GLU A 436 -15.33 -3.34 16.08
C GLU A 436 -15.22 -4.06 17.43
N GLN A 437 -14.43 -3.51 18.35
CA GLN A 437 -14.12 -4.13 19.64
C GLN A 437 -15.39 -4.37 20.46
N LYS A 438 -15.51 -5.60 20.96
CA LYS A 438 -16.62 -6.01 21.84
C LYS A 438 -16.08 -6.80 23.00
N VAL A 439 -16.65 -6.59 24.18
CA VAL A 439 -16.32 -7.38 25.37
C VAL A 439 -17.54 -8.17 25.81
N VAL A 440 -17.30 -9.45 26.08
CA VAL A 440 -18.31 -10.39 26.56
C VAL A 440 -17.80 -10.96 27.88
N SER A 441 -18.50 -10.69 28.98
CA SER A 441 -18.06 -11.04 30.33
C SER A 441 -19.01 -12.00 31.04
N GLY A 442 -18.48 -12.76 31.99
CA GLY A 442 -19.24 -13.58 32.94
C GLY A 442 -18.30 -14.37 33.84
N SER A 443 -18.81 -15.42 34.47
CA SER A 443 -18.04 -16.36 35.29
C SER A 443 -17.55 -17.57 34.49
N LEU A 444 -16.50 -18.23 34.98
CA LEU A 444 -16.04 -19.50 34.43
C LEU A 444 -17.18 -20.53 34.25
N SER A 445 -18.10 -20.61 35.22
CA SER A 445 -19.24 -21.53 35.15
C SER A 445 -20.22 -21.22 34.01
N GLU A 446 -20.43 -19.94 33.71
CA GLU A 446 -21.33 -19.51 32.63
C GLU A 446 -20.72 -19.78 31.25
N PHE A 447 -19.40 -19.59 31.10
CA PHE A 447 -18.68 -20.02 29.91
C PHE A 447 -18.66 -21.54 29.76
N ALA A 448 -18.43 -22.30 30.84
CA ALA A 448 -18.42 -23.76 30.82
C ALA A 448 -19.76 -24.38 30.39
N ARG A 449 -20.87 -23.70 30.71
CA ARG A 449 -22.23 -24.09 30.33
C ARG A 449 -22.70 -23.48 29.00
N SER A 450 -21.85 -22.70 28.34
CA SER A 450 -22.19 -21.97 27.11
C SER A 450 -23.43 -21.07 27.25
N VAL A 451 -23.66 -20.52 28.45
CA VAL A 451 -24.79 -19.60 28.73
C VAL A 451 -24.58 -18.27 28.02
N ILE A 452 -23.32 -17.87 27.87
CA ILE A 452 -22.93 -16.61 27.25
C ILE A 452 -22.90 -16.78 25.73
N LYS A 453 -23.73 -16.00 25.03
CA LYS A 453 -23.73 -15.97 23.57
C LYS A 453 -22.52 -15.20 23.06
N ILE A 454 -21.53 -15.92 22.56
CA ILE A 454 -20.42 -15.34 21.82
C ILE A 454 -20.92 -15.02 20.40
N PRO A 455 -20.77 -13.77 19.91
CA PRO A 455 -21.07 -13.42 18.53
C PRO A 455 -20.42 -14.41 17.57
N LYS A 456 -21.22 -15.05 16.71
CA LYS A 456 -20.71 -15.89 15.63
C LYS A 456 -20.08 -14.98 14.57
N GLY A 457 -18.82 -15.22 14.22
CA GLY A 457 -18.11 -14.44 13.20
C GLY A 457 -16.63 -14.80 13.13
N GLU A 458 -15.95 -14.26 12.13
CA GLU A 458 -14.51 -14.46 11.88
C GLU A 458 -13.62 -13.55 12.75
N ALA A 459 -14.21 -12.72 13.62
CA ALA A 459 -13.46 -11.77 14.43
C ALA A 459 -12.52 -12.50 15.41
N PRO A 460 -11.22 -12.16 15.43
CA PRO A 460 -10.29 -12.73 16.39
C PRO A 460 -10.69 -12.27 17.81
N GLY A 461 -10.42 -13.10 18.80
CA GLY A 461 -10.65 -12.70 20.19
C GLY A 461 -9.75 -13.39 21.19
N ILE A 462 -9.66 -12.74 22.35
CA ILE A 462 -8.80 -13.14 23.47
C ILE A 462 -9.67 -13.45 24.66
N PHE A 463 -9.48 -14.63 25.24
CA PHE A 463 -10.19 -15.05 26.45
C PHE A 463 -9.30 -14.88 27.68
N ILE A 464 -9.77 -14.09 28.64
CA ILE A 464 -9.03 -13.68 29.84
C ILE A 464 -9.80 -14.20 31.05
N ILE A 465 -9.09 -14.82 31.98
CA ILE A 465 -9.69 -15.47 33.15
C ILE A 465 -8.92 -15.03 34.38
N GLY A 466 -9.63 -14.56 35.39
CA GLY A 466 -9.07 -14.06 36.64
C GLY A 466 -9.86 -12.87 37.18
N GLU A 467 -9.61 -12.51 38.44
CA GLU A 467 -10.24 -11.34 39.08
C GLU A 467 -10.10 -10.05 38.26
N ASN A 468 -9.00 -9.88 37.53
CA ASN A 468 -8.78 -8.71 36.67
C ASN A 468 -9.66 -8.68 35.41
N ALA A 469 -10.33 -9.79 35.06
CA ALA A 469 -11.22 -9.91 33.91
C ALA A 469 -12.68 -9.53 34.22
N ASP A 470 -12.95 -9.04 35.43
CA ASP A 470 -14.28 -8.64 35.88
C ASP A 470 -14.79 -7.42 35.09
N ALA A 471 -16.04 -7.50 34.63
CA ALA A 471 -16.72 -6.45 33.87
C ALA A 471 -16.77 -5.10 34.62
N LYS A 472 -16.69 -5.10 35.96
CA LYS A 472 -16.63 -3.88 36.77
C LYS A 472 -15.39 -3.01 36.47
N PHE A 473 -14.38 -3.55 35.79
CA PHE A 473 -13.17 -2.85 35.39
C PHE A 473 -13.20 -2.31 33.96
N LEU A 474 -14.28 -2.58 33.20
CA LEU A 474 -14.45 -1.96 31.90
C LEU A 474 -14.42 -0.44 32.01
N LEU A 475 -13.80 0.21 31.01
CA LEU A 475 -13.74 1.66 30.97
C LEU A 475 -15.14 2.24 31.03
N LYS A 476 -15.32 3.20 31.95
CA LYS A 476 -16.54 3.97 32.03
C LYS A 476 -16.64 4.85 30.79
N LYS A 477 -17.84 4.94 30.22
CA LYS A 477 -18.18 5.79 29.08
C LYS A 477 -18.28 7.26 29.50
N ASN A 478 -17.17 7.82 29.97
CA ASN A 478 -17.06 9.22 30.35
C ASN A 478 -16.83 10.12 29.11
N GLY A 479 -16.85 11.44 29.31
CA GLY A 479 -16.74 12.41 28.22
C GLY A 479 -18.11 12.85 27.67
N ALA A 480 -18.13 13.90 26.87
CA ALA A 480 -19.37 14.48 26.36
C ALA A 480 -20.10 13.56 25.37
N LEU A 481 -19.36 12.74 24.61
CA LEU A 481 -19.95 11.76 23.68
C LEU A 481 -20.29 10.42 24.36
N GLN A 482 -19.86 10.19 25.60
CA GLN A 482 -20.29 9.05 26.43
C GLN A 482 -20.17 7.68 25.73
N GLY A 483 -19.06 7.43 25.03
CA GLY A 483 -18.81 6.18 24.31
C GLY A 483 -19.77 5.92 23.15
N LYS A 484 -20.46 6.96 22.64
CA LYS A 484 -21.29 6.85 21.44
C LYS A 484 -20.46 6.62 20.20
N ARG A 485 -21.00 5.80 19.30
CA ARG A 485 -20.42 5.42 18.02
C ARG A 485 -20.75 6.46 16.95
N ILE A 486 -19.74 7.14 16.44
CA ILE A 486 -19.89 8.27 15.51
C ILE A 486 -19.44 7.85 14.12
N LEU A 487 -20.39 7.73 13.19
CA LEU A 487 -20.11 7.42 11.79
C LEU A 487 -19.58 8.66 11.06
N LEU A 488 -18.33 8.58 10.61
CA LEU A 488 -17.62 9.66 9.93
C LEU A 488 -17.67 9.44 8.42
N THR A 489 -18.49 10.23 7.72
CA THR A 489 -18.72 10.09 6.26
C THR A 489 -17.83 10.99 5.39
N CYS A 490 -16.99 11.79 6.04
CA CYS A 490 -16.13 12.77 5.41
C CYS A 490 -15.04 12.14 4.51
N SER A 491 -14.38 12.95 3.69
CA SER A 491 -13.30 12.49 2.83
C SER A 491 -12.05 12.09 3.63
N ASP A 492 -11.18 11.26 3.03
CA ASP A 492 -9.91 10.84 3.64
C ASP A 492 -9.05 12.03 4.12
N ALA A 493 -9.10 13.16 3.42
CA ALA A 493 -8.31 14.35 3.73
C ALA A 493 -8.59 14.96 5.13
N ILE A 494 -9.80 14.77 5.66
CA ILE A 494 -10.23 15.34 6.94
C ILE A 494 -10.66 14.26 7.95
N MET A 495 -10.54 12.98 7.57
CA MET A 495 -10.96 11.84 8.39
C MET A 495 -10.23 11.80 9.72
N ASP A 496 -8.90 11.92 9.72
CA ASP A 496 -8.12 11.81 10.95
C ASP A 496 -8.40 12.97 11.93
N LYS A 497 -8.66 14.18 11.42
CA LYS A 497 -9.10 15.33 12.25
C LYS A 497 -10.44 15.01 12.94
N ALA A 498 -11.39 14.42 12.21
CA ALA A 498 -12.68 14.03 12.78
C ALA A 498 -12.55 12.88 13.79
N VAL A 499 -11.73 11.86 13.49
CA VAL A 499 -11.43 10.72 14.38
C VAL A 499 -10.87 11.21 15.71
N ASN A 500 -9.85 12.06 15.68
CA ASN A 500 -9.20 12.57 16.88
C ASN A 500 -10.17 13.38 17.74
N LYS A 501 -10.96 14.26 17.11
CA LYS A 501 -11.93 15.10 17.82
C LYS A 501 -13.03 14.27 18.49
N VAL A 502 -13.49 13.19 17.85
CA VAL A 502 -14.44 12.24 18.47
C VAL A 502 -13.82 11.57 19.70
N ARG A 503 -12.56 11.11 19.61
CA ARG A 503 -11.84 10.48 20.72
C ARG A 503 -11.62 11.43 21.89
N GLU A 504 -11.30 12.71 21.63
CA GLU A 504 -11.13 13.74 22.67
C GLU A 504 -12.37 13.89 23.57
N PHE A 505 -13.58 13.71 23.01
CA PHE A 505 -14.82 13.75 23.77
C PHE A 505 -15.31 12.39 24.28
N GLY A 506 -14.47 11.35 24.20
CA GLY A 506 -14.78 10.00 24.66
C GLY A 506 -15.79 9.26 23.78
N GLY A 507 -15.89 9.61 22.49
CA GLY A 507 -16.69 8.88 21.50
C GLY A 507 -15.86 7.82 20.75
N ILE A 508 -16.54 6.92 20.06
CA ILE A 508 -15.94 5.85 19.25
C ILE A 508 -16.09 6.24 17.77
N PRO A 509 -15.01 6.59 17.06
CA PRO A 509 -15.09 6.96 15.65
C PRO A 509 -15.23 5.72 14.75
N ILE A 510 -16.14 5.79 13.78
CA ILE A 510 -16.30 4.78 12.74
C ILE A 510 -15.95 5.43 11.40
N ARG A 511 -14.82 5.02 10.82
CA ARG A 511 -14.32 5.53 9.54
C ARG A 511 -15.12 4.91 8.39
N MET A 512 -15.89 5.71 7.66
CA MET A 512 -16.66 5.21 6.51
C MET A 512 -16.85 6.31 5.46
N PRO A 513 -15.82 6.66 4.67
CA PRO A 513 -15.91 7.76 3.71
C PRO A 513 -16.94 7.43 2.62
N PHE A 514 -17.87 8.34 2.35
CA PHE A 514 -18.87 8.18 1.27
C PHE A 514 -18.48 8.92 -0.01
N ILE A 515 -17.42 9.73 0.05
CA ILE A 515 -16.88 10.45 -1.08
C ILE A 515 -15.36 10.31 -1.13
N LYS A 516 -14.84 10.09 -2.33
CA LYS A 516 -13.41 10.17 -2.63
C LYS A 516 -13.17 11.41 -3.49
N LEU A 517 -12.23 12.25 -3.07
CA LEU A 517 -11.80 13.40 -3.85
C LEU A 517 -10.69 12.93 -4.79
N VAL A 518 -10.96 12.93 -6.09
CA VAL A 518 -9.98 12.50 -7.11
C VAL A 518 -9.46 13.75 -7.82
N PRO A 519 -8.18 14.13 -7.63
CA PRO A 519 -7.58 15.23 -8.36
C PRO A 519 -7.68 15.00 -9.87
N CYS A 520 -8.00 16.05 -10.63
CA CYS A 520 -8.13 15.99 -12.09
C CYS A 520 -7.49 17.22 -12.76
N ILE A 521 -6.32 17.60 -12.25
CA ILE A 521 -5.61 18.81 -12.68
C ILE A 521 -4.88 18.52 -13.99
N ASP A 522 -5.12 19.36 -14.99
CA ASP A 522 -4.35 19.40 -16.23
C ASP A 522 -2.97 20.01 -15.94
N ARG A 523 -1.94 19.16 -15.90
CA ARG A 523 -0.57 19.58 -15.53
C ARG A 523 -0.02 20.68 -16.43
N GLU A 524 -0.22 20.58 -17.74
CA GLU A 524 0.38 21.52 -18.69
C GLU A 524 -0.31 22.88 -18.64
N GLY A 525 -1.65 22.90 -18.57
CA GLY A 525 -2.43 24.12 -18.57
C GLY A 525 -2.52 24.81 -17.20
N PHE A 526 -2.49 24.07 -16.10
CA PHE A 526 -2.69 24.63 -14.75
C PHE A 526 -1.64 25.67 -14.40
N GLY A 527 -0.35 25.38 -14.64
CA GLY A 527 0.74 26.32 -14.39
C GLY A 527 0.61 27.61 -15.19
N LEU A 528 0.31 27.50 -16.50
CA LEU A 528 0.13 28.66 -17.37
C LEU A 528 -0.99 29.59 -16.90
N ARG A 529 -2.15 29.02 -16.53
CA ARG A 529 -3.29 29.79 -16.01
C ARG A 529 -2.96 30.44 -14.67
N LEU A 530 -2.30 29.69 -13.77
CA LEU A 530 -1.91 30.17 -12.45
C LEU A 530 -0.89 31.32 -12.53
N PHE A 531 0.11 31.24 -13.40
CA PHE A 531 1.10 32.32 -13.57
C PHE A 531 0.54 33.57 -14.26
N SER A 532 -0.56 33.42 -15.00
CA SER A 532 -1.21 34.51 -15.72
C SER A 532 -2.24 35.24 -14.87
N CYS A 533 -2.79 34.60 -13.84
CA CYS A 533 -3.85 35.18 -13.03
C CYS A 533 -3.33 36.22 -12.05
N LYS A 534 -4.19 37.20 -11.77
CA LYS A 534 -3.96 38.19 -10.70
C LYS A 534 -4.60 37.74 -9.40
N TRP A 535 -5.70 37.00 -9.49
CA TRP A 535 -6.43 36.50 -8.33
C TRP A 535 -6.68 35.00 -8.44
N VAL A 536 -6.47 34.28 -7.34
CA VAL A 536 -6.94 32.91 -7.14
C VAL A 536 -8.07 32.96 -6.12
N VAL A 537 -9.23 32.42 -6.49
CA VAL A 537 -10.41 32.40 -5.62
C VAL A 537 -10.70 30.96 -5.21
N ILE A 538 -10.72 30.72 -3.90
CA ILE A 538 -10.89 29.38 -3.32
C ILE A 538 -12.02 29.41 -2.28
N THR A 539 -13.05 28.61 -2.51
CA THR A 539 -14.28 28.67 -1.70
C THR A 539 -14.49 27.49 -0.76
N SER A 540 -13.53 26.57 -0.66
CA SER A 540 -13.66 25.42 0.24
C SER A 540 -12.30 24.90 0.73
N PRO A 541 -12.24 24.30 1.93
CA PRO A 541 -11.02 23.70 2.47
C PRO A 541 -10.44 22.62 1.54
N SER A 542 -11.30 21.78 0.97
CA SER A 542 -10.88 20.73 0.02
C SER A 542 -10.20 21.30 -1.22
N SER A 543 -10.72 22.42 -1.75
CA SER A 543 -10.11 23.10 -2.90
C SER A 543 -8.76 23.71 -2.53
N ALA A 544 -8.64 24.33 -1.36
CA ALA A 544 -7.38 24.89 -0.86
C ALA A 544 -6.30 23.80 -0.71
N ARG A 545 -6.63 22.68 -0.07
CA ARG A 545 -5.69 21.58 0.14
C ARG A 545 -5.18 20.97 -1.17
N ILE A 546 -6.09 20.68 -2.10
CA ILE A 546 -5.72 20.09 -3.39
C ILE A 546 -4.93 21.10 -4.24
N PHE A 547 -5.28 22.38 -4.18
CA PHE A 547 -4.52 23.46 -4.81
C PHE A 547 -3.08 23.57 -4.26
N LEU A 548 -2.92 23.59 -2.94
CA LEU A 548 -1.60 23.65 -2.28
C LEU A 548 -0.74 22.43 -2.61
N ASN A 549 -1.34 21.23 -2.62
CA ASN A 549 -0.66 20.01 -3.06
C ASN A 549 -0.23 20.08 -4.53
N ALA A 550 -1.10 20.60 -5.40
CA ALA A 550 -0.78 20.79 -6.81
C ALA A 550 0.35 21.79 -7.05
N ILE A 551 0.41 22.87 -6.26
CA ILE A 551 1.55 23.79 -6.29
C ILE A 551 2.82 23.05 -5.92
N LYS A 552 2.81 22.30 -4.81
CA LYS A 552 3.99 21.56 -4.34
C LYS A 552 4.46 20.50 -5.34
N GLU A 553 3.53 19.87 -6.06
CA GLU A 553 3.83 18.81 -7.02
C GLU A 553 4.26 19.35 -8.39
N PHE A 554 3.61 20.40 -8.89
CA PHE A 554 3.73 20.85 -10.28
C PHE A 554 4.52 22.13 -10.47
N ILE A 555 4.73 22.92 -9.42
CA ILE A 555 5.38 24.22 -9.51
C ILE A 555 6.76 24.11 -8.85
N PRO A 556 7.85 24.03 -9.63
CA PRO A 556 9.20 23.81 -9.09
C PRO A 556 9.70 24.98 -8.22
N ASP A 557 9.27 26.20 -8.52
CA ASP A 557 9.65 27.41 -7.80
C ASP A 557 8.43 28.31 -7.58
N PHE A 558 7.95 28.35 -6.34
CA PHE A 558 6.76 29.10 -5.93
C PHE A 558 6.93 30.63 -6.05
N ARG A 559 8.15 31.15 -6.21
CA ARG A 559 8.37 32.59 -6.45
C ARG A 559 7.69 33.08 -7.73
N HIS A 560 7.42 32.19 -8.68
CA HIS A 560 6.63 32.51 -9.88
C HIS A 560 5.18 32.92 -9.57
N LEU A 561 4.68 32.67 -8.35
CA LEU A 561 3.34 33.06 -7.92
C LEU A 561 3.26 34.51 -7.43
N TYR A 562 4.34 35.31 -7.48
CA TYR A 562 4.37 36.67 -6.90
C TYR A 562 3.30 37.63 -7.41
N LYS A 563 2.71 37.37 -8.59
CA LYS A 563 1.62 38.17 -9.17
C LYS A 563 0.23 37.75 -8.71
N ALA A 564 0.07 36.50 -8.28
CA ALA A 564 -1.21 35.92 -7.94
C ALA A 564 -1.52 36.17 -6.46
N ARG A 565 -2.61 36.90 -6.19
CA ARG A 565 -3.15 37.10 -4.85
C ARG A 565 -4.27 36.11 -4.56
N ILE A 566 -4.39 35.65 -3.32
CA ILE A 566 -5.30 34.57 -2.95
C ILE A 566 -6.44 35.11 -2.08
N ILE A 567 -7.67 34.80 -2.49
CA ILE A 567 -8.89 35.09 -1.74
C ILE A 567 -9.52 33.76 -1.31
N VAL A 568 -9.72 33.58 -0.01
CA VAL A 568 -10.33 32.38 0.56
C VAL A 568 -11.65 32.67 1.26
N CYS A 569 -12.52 31.66 1.31
CA CYS A 569 -13.82 31.75 1.98
C CYS A 569 -13.81 31.05 3.35
N GLY A 570 -13.99 31.81 4.42
CA GLY A 570 -14.22 31.30 5.76
C GLY A 570 -13.00 30.68 6.46
N PRO A 571 -13.11 30.47 7.78
CA PRO A 571 -12.00 30.07 8.64
C PRO A 571 -11.44 28.69 8.26
N GLY A 572 -12.30 27.73 7.93
CA GLY A 572 -11.84 26.39 7.53
C GLY A 572 -11.01 26.38 6.25
N THR A 573 -11.27 27.26 5.29
CA THR A 573 -10.46 27.35 4.06
C THR A 573 -9.12 28.05 4.37
N SER A 574 -9.14 29.06 5.23
CA SER A 574 -7.93 29.76 5.65
C SER A 574 -6.99 28.86 6.48
N GLU A 575 -7.53 27.99 7.33
CA GLU A 575 -6.77 27.07 8.19
C GLU A 575 -5.85 26.14 7.36
N GLU A 576 -6.27 25.78 6.14
CA GLU A 576 -5.46 24.93 5.23
C GLU A 576 -4.13 25.59 4.83
N PHE A 577 -4.03 26.92 4.93
CA PHE A 577 -2.80 27.66 4.60
C PHE A 577 -1.86 27.82 5.79
N SER A 578 -2.33 27.62 7.04
CA SER A 578 -1.58 27.92 8.27
C SER A 578 -0.24 27.18 8.39
N ASN A 579 -0.13 25.98 7.80
CA ASN A 579 1.09 25.16 7.81
C ASN A 579 1.90 25.27 6.52
N THR A 580 1.67 26.30 5.71
CA THR A 580 2.34 26.50 4.43
C THR A 580 3.03 27.86 4.37
N SER A 581 4.00 27.99 3.46
CA SER A 581 4.67 29.29 3.21
C SER A 581 3.83 30.23 2.32
N ILE A 582 2.62 29.84 1.93
CA ILE A 582 1.70 30.63 1.12
C ILE A 582 0.54 31.03 2.03
N LEU A 583 0.27 32.32 2.15
CA LEU A 583 -0.84 32.83 2.97
C LEU A 583 -1.91 33.47 2.07
N PRO A 584 -3.20 33.38 2.42
CA PRO A 584 -4.23 34.15 1.75
C PRO A 584 -4.02 35.65 1.95
N ASP A 585 -4.13 36.44 0.89
CA ASP A 585 -4.14 37.90 0.98
C ASP A 585 -5.44 38.41 1.62
N TYR A 586 -6.54 37.70 1.38
CA TYR A 586 -7.87 38.06 1.89
C TYR A 586 -8.66 36.83 2.33
N VAL A 587 -9.32 36.95 3.49
CA VAL A 587 -10.23 35.95 4.04
C VAL A 587 -11.62 36.57 4.15
N ALA A 588 -12.62 36.00 3.48
CA ALA A 588 -14.01 36.40 3.67
C ALA A 588 -14.56 35.78 4.96
N GLU A 589 -14.62 36.57 6.03
CA GLU A 589 -15.01 36.13 7.39
C GLU A 589 -16.54 36.13 7.63
N GLU A 590 -17.31 36.78 6.77
CA GLU A 590 -18.78 36.83 6.83
C GLU A 590 -19.41 36.13 5.62
N ASP A 591 -20.60 35.53 5.80
CA ASP A 591 -21.34 34.81 4.75
C ASP A 591 -20.51 33.73 4.03
N PHE A 592 -20.18 32.64 4.74
CA PHE A 592 -19.33 31.50 4.33
C PHE A 592 -19.77 30.77 3.04
N GLY A 593 -19.60 31.44 1.90
CA GLY A 593 -19.82 30.94 0.55
C GLY A 593 -19.59 32.03 -0.50
N ALA A 594 -20.27 31.91 -1.64
CA ALA A 594 -20.14 32.87 -2.74
C ALA A 594 -20.39 34.32 -2.33
N LYS A 595 -21.33 34.56 -1.40
CA LYS A 595 -21.72 35.91 -0.96
C LYS A 595 -20.59 36.67 -0.27
N GLY A 596 -19.88 36.03 0.67
CA GLY A 596 -18.75 36.64 1.38
C GLY A 596 -17.60 37.01 0.42
N ILE A 597 -17.30 36.13 -0.52
CA ILE A 597 -16.31 36.40 -1.57
C ILE A 597 -16.75 37.57 -2.45
N ILE A 598 -18.02 37.63 -2.87
CA ILE A 598 -18.55 38.73 -3.68
C ILE A 598 -18.42 40.07 -2.96
N LYS A 599 -18.73 40.13 -1.65
CA LYS A 599 -18.59 41.35 -0.84
C LYS A 599 -17.13 41.83 -0.80
N THR A 600 -16.20 40.91 -0.57
CA THR A 600 -14.75 41.18 -0.56
C THR A 600 -14.24 41.57 -1.95
N ALA A 601 -14.70 40.89 -2.98
CA ALA A 601 -14.31 41.13 -4.36
C ALA A 601 -14.67 42.55 -4.85
N LYS A 602 -15.83 43.09 -4.44
CA LYS A 602 -16.29 44.43 -4.82
C LYS A 602 -15.28 45.55 -4.50
N SER A 603 -14.48 45.40 -3.45
CA SER A 603 -13.54 46.45 -3.03
C SER A 603 -12.14 46.29 -3.62
N ILE A 604 -11.77 45.10 -4.14
CA ILE A 604 -10.38 44.79 -4.51
C ILE A 604 -10.20 44.34 -5.97
N ILE A 605 -11.24 43.79 -6.59
CA ILE A 605 -11.19 43.28 -7.97
C ILE A 605 -11.54 44.40 -8.94
N LYS A 606 -10.72 44.58 -9.97
CA LYS A 606 -10.92 45.61 -11.00
C LYS A 606 -11.42 44.98 -12.31
N LYS A 607 -12.10 45.79 -13.13
CA LYS A 607 -12.48 45.42 -14.50
C LYS A 607 -11.22 45.00 -15.28
N GLY A 608 -11.28 43.84 -15.93
CA GLY A 608 -10.18 43.24 -16.70
C GLY A 608 -9.22 42.36 -15.88
N ASP A 609 -9.34 42.29 -14.55
CA ASP A 609 -8.52 41.38 -13.75
C ASP A 609 -8.79 39.92 -14.15
N TYR A 610 -7.73 39.14 -14.34
CA TYR A 610 -7.84 37.70 -14.59
C TYR A 610 -7.91 36.92 -13.27
N ILE A 611 -9.00 36.17 -13.09
CA ILE A 611 -9.31 35.37 -11.91
C ILE A 611 -9.29 33.89 -12.27
N LEU A 612 -8.47 33.12 -11.55
CA LEU A 612 -8.52 31.67 -11.55
C LEU A 612 -9.37 31.20 -10.37
N ARG A 613 -10.60 30.75 -10.64
CA ARG A 613 -11.46 30.16 -9.61
C ARG A 613 -11.18 28.67 -9.54
N VAL A 614 -10.66 28.21 -8.41
CA VAL A 614 -10.28 26.81 -8.20
C VAL A 614 -11.41 26.09 -7.46
N CYS A 615 -11.98 25.04 -8.05
CA CYS A 615 -13.18 24.40 -7.51
C CYS A 615 -13.33 22.91 -7.86
N SER A 616 -14.43 22.32 -7.39
CA SER A 616 -14.85 20.96 -7.72
C SER A 616 -15.72 20.91 -8.98
N ASP A 617 -15.92 19.70 -9.49
CA ASP A 617 -16.86 19.38 -10.57
C ASP A 617 -18.34 19.68 -10.24
N LYS A 618 -18.67 19.82 -8.95
CA LYS A 618 -20.02 20.09 -8.45
C LYS A 618 -20.20 21.52 -7.91
N ALA A 619 -19.23 22.42 -8.13
CA ALA A 619 -19.31 23.78 -7.63
C ALA A 619 -20.41 24.59 -8.33
N ASP A 620 -21.16 25.38 -7.55
CA ASP A 620 -22.19 26.26 -8.09
C ASP A 620 -21.58 27.40 -8.94
N LYS A 621 -22.25 27.76 -10.04
CA LYS A 621 -21.76 28.74 -11.02
C LYS A 621 -22.07 30.20 -10.68
N ARG A 622 -22.86 30.46 -9.63
CA ARG A 622 -23.26 31.82 -9.26
C ARG A 622 -22.07 32.74 -8.98
N LEU A 623 -21.04 32.25 -8.28
CA LEU A 623 -19.86 33.06 -7.99
C LEU A 623 -19.14 33.51 -9.26
N THR A 624 -18.94 32.60 -10.21
CA THR A 624 -18.33 32.90 -11.50
C THR A 624 -19.15 33.94 -12.26
N HIS A 625 -20.48 33.76 -12.31
CA HIS A 625 -21.36 34.71 -12.96
C HIS A 625 -21.25 36.13 -12.37
N GLU A 626 -21.29 36.25 -11.04
CA GLU A 626 -21.20 37.54 -10.35
C GLU A 626 -19.84 38.22 -10.54
N LEU A 627 -18.73 37.47 -10.50
CA LEU A 627 -17.39 37.99 -10.77
C LEU A 627 -17.25 38.47 -12.23
N CYS A 628 -17.84 37.75 -13.19
CA CYS A 628 -17.91 38.19 -14.59
C CYS A 628 -18.75 39.47 -14.74
N MET A 629 -19.87 39.59 -14.02
CA MET A 629 -20.71 40.80 -14.02
C MET A 629 -19.98 42.03 -13.46
N MET A 630 -18.98 41.84 -12.59
CA MET A 630 -18.07 42.90 -12.14
C MET A 630 -17.02 43.29 -13.19
N GLY A 631 -17.00 42.63 -14.34
CA GLY A 631 -16.08 42.89 -15.45
C GLY A 631 -14.73 42.20 -15.33
N ALA A 632 -14.57 41.22 -14.44
CA ALA A 632 -13.37 40.38 -14.38
C ALA A 632 -13.41 39.27 -15.43
N ALA A 633 -12.24 38.84 -15.91
CA ALA A 633 -12.10 37.64 -16.74
C ALA A 633 -11.94 36.43 -15.81
N VAL A 634 -12.89 35.51 -15.79
CA VAL A 634 -12.87 34.37 -14.83
C VAL A 634 -12.72 33.06 -15.58
N THR A 635 -11.74 32.25 -15.18
CA THR A 635 -11.64 30.84 -15.58
C THR A 635 -11.93 29.94 -14.39
N GLU A 636 -12.82 28.97 -14.58
CA GLU A 636 -13.04 27.89 -13.61
C GLU A 636 -12.05 26.76 -13.86
N GLU A 637 -11.24 26.48 -12.85
CA GLU A 637 -10.33 25.33 -12.83
C GLU A 637 -10.95 24.23 -11.95
N VAL A 638 -11.46 23.18 -12.59
CA VAL A 638 -11.93 21.98 -11.90
C VAL A 638 -10.73 21.13 -11.53
N ILE A 639 -10.28 21.25 -10.29
CA ILE A 639 -9.06 20.58 -9.81
C ILE A 639 -9.32 19.20 -9.21
N TYR A 640 -10.56 18.86 -8.90
CA TYR A 640 -10.94 17.51 -8.44
C TYR A 640 -12.40 17.17 -8.73
N ARG A 641 -12.68 15.86 -8.73
CA ARG A 641 -14.02 15.28 -8.84
C ARG A 641 -14.45 14.60 -7.56
N ASN A 642 -15.74 14.72 -7.24
CA ASN A 642 -16.35 13.98 -6.13
C ASN A 642 -16.83 12.63 -6.61
N VAL A 643 -16.10 11.56 -6.30
CA VAL A 643 -16.46 10.19 -6.66
C VAL A 643 -17.19 9.52 -5.49
N PRO A 644 -18.45 9.09 -5.65
CA PRO A 644 -19.16 8.35 -4.61
C PRO A 644 -18.47 7.02 -4.29
N VAL A 645 -18.47 6.64 -3.01
CA VAL A 645 -17.95 5.35 -2.54
C VAL A 645 -19.12 4.42 -2.25
N LYS A 646 -19.04 3.18 -2.74
CA LYS A 646 -20.02 2.13 -2.44
C LYS A 646 -19.58 1.31 -1.24
N HIS A 647 -20.54 0.98 -0.40
CA HIS A 647 -20.36 0.17 0.81
C HIS A 647 -21.44 -0.90 0.87
N GLU A 648 -21.06 -2.13 1.22
CA GLU A 648 -21.99 -3.26 1.29
C GLU A 648 -22.77 -3.31 2.60
N LYS A 649 -22.16 -2.87 3.70
CA LYS A 649 -22.71 -2.99 5.05
C LYS A 649 -22.60 -1.66 5.78
N LEU A 650 -23.66 -1.32 6.51
CA LEU A 650 -23.72 -0.18 7.40
C LEU A 650 -23.50 -0.69 8.84
N PRO A 651 -22.43 -0.28 9.54
CA PRO A 651 -22.23 -0.64 10.94
C PRO A 651 -23.24 0.06 11.84
N ASP A 652 -23.45 -0.45 13.05
CA ASP A 652 -24.26 0.24 14.07
C ASP A 652 -23.57 1.56 14.48
N PHE A 653 -24.35 2.64 14.57
CA PHE A 653 -23.90 3.97 14.98
C PHE A 653 -24.99 4.69 15.79
N ASP A 654 -24.57 5.60 16.68
CA ASP A 654 -25.44 6.46 17.47
C ASP A 654 -25.61 7.85 16.82
N ALA A 655 -24.58 8.30 16.08
CA ALA A 655 -24.57 9.55 15.36
C ALA A 655 -23.84 9.42 14.02
N VAL A 656 -24.21 10.22 13.03
CA VAL A 656 -23.51 10.34 11.75
C VAL A 656 -23.12 11.79 11.49
N LEU A 657 -21.92 12.01 10.99
CA LEU A 657 -21.44 13.32 10.56
C LEU A 657 -21.45 13.40 9.03
N PHE A 658 -22.16 14.39 8.48
CA PHE A 658 -22.12 14.76 7.07
C PHE A 658 -21.39 16.08 6.86
N ALA A 659 -20.18 15.98 6.28
CA ALA A 659 -19.35 17.13 5.92
C ALA A 659 -19.67 17.71 4.52
N SER A 660 -20.60 17.11 3.76
CA SER A 660 -21.01 17.63 2.45
C SER A 660 -22.35 17.06 2.00
N SER A 661 -23.01 17.77 1.08
CA SER A 661 -24.22 17.29 0.40
C SER A 661 -23.97 16.03 -0.43
N SER A 662 -22.80 15.89 -1.04
CA SER A 662 -22.46 14.67 -1.82
C SER A 662 -22.33 13.43 -0.93
N ALA A 663 -21.87 13.57 0.31
CA ALA A 663 -21.84 12.46 1.26
C ALA A 663 -23.27 12.03 1.67
N VAL A 664 -24.20 12.98 1.82
CA VAL A 664 -25.62 12.69 2.08
C VAL A 664 -26.25 11.92 0.92
N GLU A 665 -26.04 12.39 -0.31
CA GLU A 665 -26.55 11.74 -1.52
C GLU A 665 -26.00 10.31 -1.65
N SER A 666 -24.68 10.16 -1.48
CA SER A 666 -24.05 8.84 -1.55
C SER A 666 -24.53 7.92 -0.42
N PHE A 667 -24.73 8.41 0.81
CA PHE A 667 -25.30 7.60 1.89
C PHE A 667 -26.71 7.10 1.55
N ARG A 668 -27.58 8.00 1.04
CA ARG A 668 -28.92 7.63 0.57
C ARG A 668 -28.84 6.52 -0.49
N ASP A 669 -27.95 6.67 -1.46
CA ASP A 669 -27.83 5.73 -2.57
C ASP A 669 -27.29 4.35 -2.14
N ASN A 670 -26.49 4.30 -1.07
CA ASN A 670 -25.99 3.05 -0.49
C ASN A 670 -27.02 2.36 0.41
N PHE A 671 -27.70 3.11 1.30
CA PHE A 671 -28.42 2.52 2.43
C PHE A 671 -29.84 3.04 2.66
N GLY A 672 -30.25 4.11 1.99
CA GLY A 672 -31.48 4.82 2.29
C GLY A 672 -31.38 5.72 3.54
N LEU A 673 -32.14 6.83 3.55
CA LEU A 673 -32.11 7.79 4.66
C LEU A 673 -32.94 7.37 5.88
N GLU A 674 -33.81 6.37 5.73
CA GLU A 674 -34.58 5.79 6.82
C GLU A 674 -33.70 5.16 7.92
N LYS A 675 -32.48 4.76 7.56
CA LYS A 675 -31.47 4.25 8.50
C LYS A 675 -30.92 5.31 9.47
N LEU A 676 -31.19 6.59 9.22
CA LEU A 676 -30.83 7.69 10.12
C LEU A 676 -31.86 7.91 11.23
N LYS A 677 -33.02 7.25 11.16
CA LYS A 677 -34.11 7.45 12.12
C LYS A 677 -33.69 7.01 13.53
N GLY A 678 -33.86 7.89 14.50
CA GLY A 678 -33.51 7.64 15.91
C GLY A 678 -32.07 8.04 16.29
N ASN A 679 -31.19 8.22 15.29
CA ASN A 679 -29.80 8.62 15.49
C ASN A 679 -29.63 10.13 15.35
N TYR A 680 -28.52 10.66 15.87
CA TYR A 680 -28.13 12.05 15.63
C TYR A 680 -27.55 12.21 14.22
N THR A 681 -27.95 13.25 13.51
CA THR A 681 -27.41 13.59 12.19
C THR A 681 -26.75 14.96 12.26
N VAL A 682 -25.44 14.98 12.34
CA VAL A 682 -24.65 16.21 12.41
C VAL A 682 -24.34 16.70 11.00
N VAL A 683 -24.62 17.97 10.72
CA VAL A 683 -24.33 18.60 9.43
C VAL A 683 -23.43 19.80 9.58
N ILE A 684 -22.40 19.89 8.72
CA ILE A 684 -21.38 20.94 8.78
C ILE A 684 -21.92 22.32 8.43
N GLY A 685 -22.98 22.42 7.64
CA GLY A 685 -23.45 23.72 7.19
C GLY A 685 -24.80 23.68 6.49
N LYS A 686 -25.30 24.89 6.23
CA LYS A 686 -26.63 25.13 5.65
C LYS A 686 -26.87 24.42 4.31
N PRO A 687 -25.92 24.37 3.35
CA PRO A 687 -26.14 23.64 2.10
C PRO A 687 -26.43 22.14 2.31
N THR A 688 -25.72 21.51 3.25
CA THR A 688 -25.91 20.09 3.58
C THR A 688 -27.23 19.87 4.32
N LEU A 689 -27.60 20.79 5.22
CA LEU A 689 -28.93 20.80 5.86
C LEU A 689 -30.05 20.90 4.83
N ASP A 690 -29.93 21.80 3.86
CA ASP A 690 -30.93 22.00 2.81
C ASP A 690 -31.07 20.75 1.92
N THR A 691 -29.96 20.04 1.65
CA THR A 691 -30.00 18.73 0.99
C THR A 691 -30.81 17.71 1.79
N LEU A 692 -30.58 17.59 3.10
CA LEU A 692 -31.36 16.67 3.95
C LEU A 692 -32.86 17.03 4.00
N LYS A 693 -33.18 18.33 4.06
CA LYS A 693 -34.58 18.82 4.01
C LYS A 693 -35.24 18.49 2.68
N LYS A 694 -34.56 18.74 1.55
CA LYS A 694 -35.04 18.41 0.20
C LYS A 694 -35.31 16.91 0.07
N LEU A 695 -34.46 16.08 0.68
CA LEU A 695 -34.60 14.62 0.70
C LEU A 695 -35.55 14.10 1.80
N LYS A 696 -36.24 15.00 2.52
CA LYS A 696 -37.25 14.67 3.56
C LYS A 696 -36.71 13.71 4.64
N CYS A 697 -35.44 13.88 5.05
CA CYS A 697 -34.83 13.06 6.09
C CYS A 697 -35.54 13.25 7.44
N ARG A 698 -35.80 12.14 8.15
CA ARG A 698 -36.36 12.13 9.51
C ARG A 698 -35.30 11.63 10.50
N SER A 699 -34.51 12.54 11.06
CA SER A 699 -33.48 12.26 12.06
C SER A 699 -33.33 13.42 13.05
N ASN A 700 -32.57 13.22 14.14
CA ASN A 700 -32.27 14.28 15.10
C ASN A 700 -31.14 15.15 14.55
N ILE A 701 -31.48 16.16 13.74
CA ILE A 701 -30.49 16.97 13.03
C ILE A 701 -29.82 17.96 13.99
N VAL A 702 -28.50 17.95 14.02
CA VAL A 702 -27.65 18.91 14.73
C VAL A 702 -26.89 19.72 13.69
N LEU A 703 -27.18 21.02 13.60
CA LEU A 703 -26.43 21.94 12.73
C LEU A 703 -25.21 22.45 13.49
N ALA A 704 -24.03 22.32 12.90
CA ALA A 704 -22.80 22.84 13.48
C ALA A 704 -22.87 24.37 13.64
N LYS A 705 -22.45 24.88 14.81
CA LYS A 705 -22.33 26.32 15.07
C LYS A 705 -21.29 26.99 14.16
N GLU A 706 -20.19 26.27 13.91
CA GLU A 706 -19.16 26.66 12.95
C GLU A 706 -19.07 25.61 11.84
N ALA A 707 -18.85 26.06 10.59
CA ALA A 707 -18.76 25.18 9.42
C ALA A 707 -17.40 24.46 9.31
N THR A 708 -16.99 23.81 10.39
CA THR A 708 -15.74 23.06 10.53
C THR A 708 -16.01 21.68 11.11
N ILE A 709 -15.06 20.75 10.97
CA ILE A 709 -15.16 19.43 11.61
C ILE A 709 -15.21 19.54 13.14
N ASN A 710 -14.45 20.47 13.71
CA ASN A 710 -14.47 20.72 15.16
C ASN A 710 -15.86 21.22 15.57
N GLY A 711 -16.39 22.23 14.88
CA GLY A 711 -17.73 22.77 15.12
C GLY A 711 -18.84 21.72 15.06
N CYS A 712 -18.75 20.75 14.13
CA CYS A 712 -19.67 19.61 14.08
C CYS A 712 -19.64 18.77 15.36
N ILE A 713 -18.45 18.32 15.77
CA ILE A 713 -18.31 17.41 16.91
C ILE A 713 -18.59 18.13 18.23
N ASP A 714 -18.16 19.39 18.37
CA ASP A 714 -18.46 20.24 19.53
C ASP A 714 -19.99 20.40 19.68
N SER A 715 -20.69 20.74 18.59
CA SER A 715 -22.17 20.91 18.64
C SER A 715 -22.89 19.60 18.98
N LEU A 716 -22.40 18.45 18.52
CA LEU A 716 -22.94 17.14 18.89
C LEU A 716 -22.72 16.85 20.37
N ALA A 717 -21.51 17.10 20.87
CA ALA A 717 -21.15 16.91 22.26
C ALA A 717 -22.03 17.76 23.19
N GLU A 718 -22.19 19.05 22.90
CA GLU A 718 -23.09 19.94 23.61
C GLU A 718 -24.53 19.41 23.61
N THR A 719 -25.06 19.02 22.45
CA THR A 719 -26.44 18.50 22.32
C THR A 719 -26.67 17.26 23.19
N ILE A 720 -25.69 16.34 23.24
CA ILE A 720 -25.78 15.13 24.07
C ILE A 720 -25.76 15.49 25.56
N VAL A 721 -24.88 16.41 25.97
CA VAL A 721 -24.77 16.86 27.35
C VAL A 721 -26.04 17.58 27.80
N GLU A 722 -26.58 18.48 26.98
CA GLU A 722 -27.84 19.19 27.25
C GLU A 722 -28.99 18.22 27.48
N ARG A 723 -29.11 17.19 26.63
CA ARG A 723 -30.14 16.17 26.78
C ARG A 723 -30.02 15.41 28.09
N GLU A 724 -28.80 15.05 28.50
CA GLU A 724 -28.55 14.36 29.76
C GLU A 724 -28.82 15.25 30.99
N LEU A 725 -28.50 16.54 30.91
CA LEU A 725 -28.86 17.50 31.96
C LEU A 725 -30.37 17.62 32.12
N CYS A 726 -31.13 17.61 31.02
CA CYS A 726 -32.59 17.60 31.06
C CYS A 726 -33.15 16.31 31.66
N LEU A 727 -32.56 15.15 31.37
CA LEU A 727 -32.99 13.86 31.92
C LEU A 727 -32.72 13.72 33.43
N ARG A 728 -31.70 14.39 33.97
CA ARG A 728 -31.35 14.34 35.41
C ARG A 728 -32.08 15.37 36.27
N ARG A 729 -32.68 16.40 35.65
CA ARG A 729 -33.49 17.42 36.32
C ARG A 729 -34.91 16.95 36.59
N ASN A 730 -35.38 15.98 35.81
CA ASN A 730 -36.65 15.26 36.01
C ASN A 730 -36.39 13.96 36.77
#